data_AF-A0A833LYV7-F1
#
_entry.id   AF-A0A833LYV7-F1
#
_cell.length_a   1.000
_cell.length_b   1.000
_cell.length_c   1.000
_cell.angle_alpha   90.00
_cell.angle_beta   90.00
_cell.angle_gamma   90.00
#
_symmetry.space_group_name_H-M   'P 1'
#
loop_
_entity.id
_entity.type
_entity.pdbx_description
1 polymer ?
#
loop_
_entity_poly.entity_id
_entity_poly.type
_entity_poly.pdbx_seq_one_letter_code
_entity_poly.pdbx_strand_id
1 'polypeptide(L)'
;MHIPDQLPSASATILSGGHLHEVMAGCMLSPEHRRRFLRLAALGISPPEYASRFERLYGWQAPDEILEYERCRLAYADALDRIPDTYSFIDVDSEDDAAFADELAAHPQLAGEGIAFDYLPPSARWLIEEGDVERLLDRLLSSYAGTMFLFTGLIYLGSDPSGDSCWIGLLPDKTSGKTKAVTVHPYNHETGELEGDVYFSLAHFIASFWGSVSADEYEEDFDEDPDEDLKVDAEDDAGESGDGTTGGEPRIAETPVGPEGLYISEEIVEAFSEKAAGQYEKRPEILRPEELFERAHWLLGHSYDDPTYAFAEHIDSAPTVADWQQEKKLLRKHPHLAFYWIIAHYFMKNDQACKEACEIAMTLSGEVAKALAHRMLKQLKTEQSLFPAITSADRLSKLRENTRKNCSDAQLEASQEQATSAEQSKATNRLTEKQCQSRLASGEDPFAIIAAFPDDVATHDLCLETAAKNDAEFAKQAKQYFSERADSYYNTWPYDSDRLDRRFSLPCSAAFRSGLRYNAEHKKAFCGITKTLGMLDDDAAMLAFAEAIDRLEQDDDRFEPVLESLAESNHARKAELLHRAARRFLGSRSEALEKQKRIEAKGPTLDAMFMQNSKLRPALSYALHLEDEESERLVDIVLASRENLAILGLGLGDAFRVVRRRGLNRHLSFVHDYLKTVEQASEKIGSFEFRVLYNAAEAAITFAGLVPEDAVPFLKGLFQTALGLTNAGAKIDLIASALSGLLLHQLEDEHRQWLLRILGNRNGEYRVYGPLAALAGLDVSQLPADWPAADIKASVYHHVYFDPKPMVDYTPMYIEAAARDAYENLTEEALPPFDDSDQYANRIPEDHLIKAIAHPERYSIQHVFERMAEAQLRSHDLIAPAGAWLLESLRFSADEFRYDQGYDRWNCLRALVLQAEASIPVLAACLDLPYIKKDWYVYLFMVMRLCLNEAKARAEYAAMPAEELFRRLENPATVDLPALDILAAAAIARSGAQALQPGLSALRRRLQYLNDQYPHYSDHDYVISRLPVILLQLGEEAWRAIEGIYNENPQNEEIKKVLGSALQADITAPATLPPLSEESPLLLVHALSHPSSEGRTLSIKRTEEGLQIEFSLTGFHLHSLLPDAKKTDRANVAVEYEETLCRAVQLEGYAPAAKKGAGQKKRR
;
A
#
# COMPACT_ATOMS: atom_id res chain seq x y z
N MET A 1 -23.51 -38.83 -21.04
CA MET A 1 -22.69 -39.36 -19.93
C MET A 1 -23.58 -39.46 -18.69
N HIS A 2 -23.45 -40.54 -17.91
CA HIS A 2 -24.09 -40.64 -16.61
C HIS A 2 -23.21 -39.84 -15.64
N ILE A 3 -23.64 -38.66 -15.20
CA ILE A 3 -22.95 -37.93 -14.12
C ILE A 3 -23.30 -38.70 -12.84
N PRO A 4 -22.33 -39.21 -12.06
CA PRO A 4 -22.63 -39.91 -10.83
C PRO A 4 -23.23 -38.94 -9.81
N ASP A 5 -24.36 -39.32 -9.20
CA ASP A 5 -25.02 -38.54 -8.14
C ASP A 5 -24.28 -38.63 -6.78
N GLN A 6 -23.21 -39.44 -6.68
CA GLN A 6 -22.45 -39.69 -5.45
C GLN A 6 -20.94 -39.59 -5.70
N LEU A 7 -20.25 -38.80 -4.88
CA LEU A 7 -18.78 -38.70 -4.84
C LEU A 7 -18.17 -40.01 -4.26
N PRO A 8 -16.95 -40.40 -4.68
CA PRO A 8 -16.28 -41.58 -4.14
C PRO A 8 -15.96 -41.43 -2.64
N SER A 9 -15.74 -42.55 -1.93
CA SER A 9 -15.31 -42.52 -0.53
C SER A 9 -13.90 -41.96 -0.38
N ALA A 10 -13.69 -41.05 0.59
CA ALA A 10 -12.39 -40.48 0.91
C ALA A 10 -11.34 -41.58 1.17
N SER A 11 -10.24 -41.54 0.42
CA SER A 11 -9.12 -42.46 0.54
C SER A 11 -7.83 -41.82 0.03
N ALA A 12 -6.69 -42.18 0.61
CA ALA A 12 -5.38 -41.64 0.19
C ALA A 12 -5.06 -41.87 -1.31
N THR A 13 -5.74 -42.80 -1.97
CA THR A 13 -5.60 -43.03 -3.42
C THR A 13 -6.18 -41.90 -4.27
N ILE A 14 -7.18 -41.15 -3.79
CA ILE A 14 -7.77 -40.04 -4.56
C ILE A 14 -6.81 -38.85 -4.69
N LEU A 15 -5.87 -38.72 -3.72
CA LEU A 15 -4.83 -37.69 -3.69
C LEU A 15 -3.65 -38.01 -4.61
N SER A 16 -3.64 -39.16 -5.28
CA SER A 16 -2.50 -39.59 -6.11
C SER A 16 -2.56 -39.13 -7.58
N GLY A 17 -3.52 -38.27 -7.95
CA GLY A 17 -3.86 -37.89 -9.33
C GLY A 17 -4.88 -38.85 -9.97
N GLY A 18 -5.57 -38.44 -11.04
CA GLY A 18 -6.64 -39.23 -11.70
C GLY A 18 -8.07 -38.82 -11.34
N HIS A 19 -8.23 -37.96 -10.32
CA HIS A 19 -9.51 -37.62 -9.69
C HIS A 19 -9.65 -36.12 -9.42
N LEU A 20 -8.89 -35.26 -10.12
CA LEU A 20 -8.82 -33.83 -9.80
C LEU A 20 -10.20 -33.14 -9.81
N HIS A 21 -11.00 -33.36 -10.85
CA HIS A 21 -12.36 -32.83 -10.95
C HIS A 21 -13.31 -33.27 -9.81
N GLU A 22 -13.11 -34.47 -9.25
CA GLU A 22 -13.91 -34.99 -8.13
C GLU A 22 -13.49 -34.34 -6.82
N VAL A 23 -12.18 -34.12 -6.63
CA VAL A 23 -11.62 -33.43 -5.46
C VAL A 23 -12.01 -31.95 -5.47
N MET A 24 -11.85 -31.24 -6.60
CA MET A 24 -12.28 -29.84 -6.74
C MET A 24 -13.78 -29.69 -6.46
N ALA A 25 -14.63 -30.52 -7.06
CA ALA A 25 -16.06 -30.48 -6.81
C ALA A 25 -16.41 -30.82 -5.34
N GLY A 26 -15.71 -31.78 -4.75
CA GLY A 26 -16.01 -32.28 -3.41
C GLY A 26 -15.55 -31.37 -2.27
N CYS A 27 -14.41 -30.70 -2.44
CA CYS A 27 -13.75 -29.88 -1.42
C CYS A 27 -14.01 -28.38 -1.60
N MET A 28 -14.05 -27.85 -2.83
CA MET A 28 -14.13 -26.41 -3.08
C MET A 28 -15.56 -25.89 -3.29
N LEU A 29 -16.53 -26.75 -3.63
CA LEU A 29 -17.86 -26.32 -4.10
C LEU A 29 -19.03 -26.81 -3.24
N SER A 30 -20.06 -25.96 -3.14
CA SER A 30 -21.36 -26.32 -2.54
C SER A 30 -22.15 -27.31 -3.42
N PRO A 31 -23.07 -28.11 -2.85
CA PRO A 31 -23.84 -29.13 -3.59
C PRO A 31 -24.58 -28.60 -4.83
N GLU A 32 -25.05 -27.36 -4.80
CA GLU A 32 -25.75 -26.70 -5.91
C GLU A 32 -24.83 -26.45 -7.11
N HIS A 33 -23.58 -26.02 -6.84
CA HIS A 33 -22.60 -25.67 -7.88
C HIS A 33 -21.85 -26.89 -8.43
N ARG A 34 -21.71 -27.96 -7.64
CA ARG A 34 -21.02 -29.21 -8.04
C ARG A 34 -21.50 -29.80 -9.35
N ARG A 35 -22.83 -29.86 -9.56
CA ARG A 35 -23.39 -30.48 -10.77
C ARG A 35 -23.07 -29.69 -12.04
N ARG A 36 -23.02 -28.36 -11.93
CA ARG A 36 -22.65 -27.46 -13.03
C ARG A 36 -21.16 -27.60 -13.33
N PHE A 37 -20.31 -27.52 -12.30
CA PHE A 37 -18.86 -27.73 -12.43
C PHE A 37 -18.52 -29.09 -13.06
N LEU A 38 -19.05 -30.20 -12.52
CA LEU A 38 -18.77 -31.55 -13.04
C LEU A 38 -19.26 -31.73 -14.48
N ARG A 39 -20.35 -31.06 -14.85
CA ARG A 39 -20.83 -31.04 -16.25
C ARG A 39 -19.86 -30.28 -17.15
N LEU A 40 -19.45 -29.07 -16.76
CA LEU A 40 -18.48 -28.26 -17.52
C LEU A 40 -17.11 -28.94 -17.60
N ALA A 41 -16.61 -29.52 -16.51
CA ALA A 41 -15.35 -30.27 -16.48
C ALA A 41 -15.40 -31.52 -17.37
N ALA A 42 -16.56 -32.19 -17.48
CA ALA A 42 -16.77 -33.30 -18.41
C ALA A 42 -16.84 -32.85 -19.88
N LEU A 43 -17.19 -31.58 -20.13
CA LEU A 43 -17.08 -30.94 -21.45
C LEU A 43 -15.66 -30.43 -21.73
N GLY A 44 -14.83 -30.29 -20.69
CA GLY A 44 -13.49 -29.71 -20.69
C GLY A 44 -12.56 -30.28 -21.77
N ILE A 45 -11.73 -29.39 -22.32
CA ILE A 45 -11.11 -29.60 -23.64
C ILE A 45 -9.60 -29.67 -23.47
N SER A 46 -9.07 -30.89 -23.49
CA SER A 46 -7.63 -31.14 -23.55
C SER A 46 -7.23 -31.56 -24.97
N PRO A 47 -6.18 -30.98 -25.57
CA PRO A 47 -5.73 -31.37 -26.90
C PRO A 47 -5.36 -32.87 -26.94
N PRO A 48 -5.93 -33.68 -27.84
CA PRO A 48 -5.64 -35.11 -27.91
C PRO A 48 -4.16 -35.39 -28.26
N GLU A 49 -3.44 -34.39 -28.78
CA GLU A 49 -2.02 -34.44 -29.13
C GLU A 49 -1.09 -33.85 -28.07
N TYR A 50 -1.58 -33.41 -26.89
CA TYR A 50 -0.77 -32.66 -25.93
C TYR A 50 0.50 -33.41 -25.54
N ALA A 51 0.36 -34.65 -25.06
CA ALA A 51 1.49 -35.45 -24.60
C ALA A 51 2.52 -35.74 -25.72
N SER A 52 2.06 -36.03 -26.94
CA SER A 52 2.95 -36.37 -28.06
C SER A 52 3.66 -35.15 -28.64
N ARG A 53 2.99 -33.98 -28.68
CA ARG A 53 3.61 -32.71 -29.07
C ARG A 53 4.60 -32.24 -28.02
N PHE A 54 4.24 -32.29 -26.75
CA PHE A 54 5.11 -31.93 -25.64
C PHE A 54 6.39 -32.76 -25.66
N GLU A 55 6.28 -34.09 -25.79
CA GLU A 55 7.44 -34.98 -25.87
C GLU A 55 8.32 -34.69 -27.09
N ARG A 56 7.73 -34.35 -28.25
CA ARG A 56 8.49 -33.96 -29.44
C ARG A 56 9.25 -32.64 -29.22
N LEU A 57 8.61 -31.64 -28.63
CA LEU A 57 9.19 -30.31 -28.43
C LEU A 57 10.31 -30.33 -27.39
N TYR A 58 10.07 -30.97 -26.26
CA TYR A 58 10.93 -30.87 -25.08
C TYR A 58 11.82 -32.10 -24.87
N GLY A 59 11.41 -33.27 -25.37
CA GLY A 59 12.19 -34.51 -25.29
C GLY A 59 11.90 -35.36 -24.05
N TRP A 60 10.89 -35.01 -23.26
CA TRP A 60 10.34 -35.82 -22.15
C TRP A 60 8.81 -35.76 -22.13
N GLN A 61 8.17 -36.71 -21.45
CA GLN A 61 6.71 -36.77 -21.33
C GLN A 61 6.24 -35.94 -20.12
N ALA A 62 5.22 -35.11 -20.32
CA ALA A 62 4.53 -34.41 -19.24
C ALA A 62 3.70 -35.39 -18.38
N PRO A 63 3.46 -35.07 -17.09
CA PRO A 63 2.51 -35.82 -16.24
C PRO A 63 1.10 -35.87 -16.83
N ASP A 64 0.28 -36.87 -16.49
CA ASP A 64 -1.09 -36.98 -17.03
C ASP A 64 -2.06 -36.01 -16.32
N GLU A 65 -1.80 -35.68 -15.05
CA GLU A 65 -2.66 -34.80 -14.24
C GLU A 65 -2.77 -33.37 -14.80
N ILE A 66 -1.80 -32.90 -15.59
CA ILE A 66 -1.92 -31.62 -16.31
C ILE A 66 -3.10 -31.61 -17.29
N LEU A 67 -3.42 -32.76 -17.87
CA LEU A 67 -4.58 -32.89 -18.77
C LEU A 67 -5.89 -32.89 -17.99
N GLU A 68 -5.88 -33.27 -16.71
CA GLU A 68 -7.03 -33.13 -15.83
C GLU A 68 -7.25 -31.67 -15.48
N TYR A 69 -6.19 -30.93 -15.16
CA TYR A 69 -6.24 -29.49 -14.90
C TYR A 69 -6.81 -28.72 -16.10
N GLU A 70 -6.29 -28.95 -17.32
CA GLU A 70 -6.80 -28.30 -18.54
C GLU A 70 -8.29 -28.56 -18.80
N ARG A 71 -8.83 -29.70 -18.31
CA ARG A 71 -10.28 -29.97 -18.40
C ARG A 71 -11.07 -29.26 -17.32
N CYS A 72 -10.49 -29.04 -16.15
CA CYS A 72 -11.16 -28.44 -15.00
C CYS A 72 -11.10 -26.91 -15.02
N ARG A 73 -10.04 -26.29 -15.57
CA ARG A 73 -9.77 -24.85 -15.42
C ARG A 73 -10.92 -23.96 -15.90
N LEU A 74 -11.54 -24.29 -17.04
CA LEU A 74 -12.69 -23.51 -17.56
C LEU A 74 -13.96 -23.70 -16.72
N ALA A 75 -14.11 -24.87 -16.10
CA ALA A 75 -15.20 -25.12 -15.16
C ALA A 75 -14.96 -24.42 -13.82
N TYR A 76 -13.70 -24.30 -13.40
CA TYR A 76 -13.27 -23.58 -12.21
C TYR A 76 -13.50 -22.08 -12.36
N ALA A 77 -13.16 -21.50 -13.52
CA ALA A 77 -13.39 -20.09 -13.80
C ALA A 77 -14.88 -19.68 -13.64
N ASP A 78 -15.84 -20.56 -14.00
CA ASP A 78 -17.30 -20.30 -13.87
C ASP A 78 -17.75 -20.27 -12.40
N ALA A 79 -16.91 -20.78 -11.50
CA ALA A 79 -17.20 -20.93 -10.08
C ALA A 79 -16.32 -20.04 -9.20
N LEU A 80 -15.44 -19.22 -9.77
CA LEU A 80 -14.40 -18.46 -9.08
C LEU A 80 -14.96 -17.58 -7.95
N ASP A 81 -15.96 -16.72 -8.24
CA ASP A 81 -16.60 -15.82 -7.25
C ASP A 81 -17.34 -16.56 -6.11
N ARG A 82 -17.38 -17.89 -6.16
CA ARG A 82 -18.16 -18.75 -5.25
C ARG A 82 -17.27 -19.73 -4.48
N ILE A 83 -15.95 -19.61 -4.63
CA ILE A 83 -14.94 -20.37 -3.89
C ILE A 83 -14.20 -19.38 -3.00
N PRO A 84 -14.06 -19.62 -1.69
CA PRO A 84 -13.09 -18.93 -0.87
C PRO A 84 -11.70 -19.41 -1.30
N ASP A 85 -11.11 -18.73 -2.27
CA ASP A 85 -9.86 -19.15 -2.92
C ASP A 85 -8.67 -18.29 -2.49
N THR A 86 -7.81 -18.86 -1.64
CA THR A 86 -6.61 -18.19 -1.13
C THR A 86 -5.58 -17.93 -2.24
N TYR A 87 -5.42 -18.84 -3.21
CA TYR A 87 -4.35 -18.77 -4.22
C TYR A 87 -4.83 -18.41 -5.62
N SER A 88 -6.13 -18.09 -5.78
CA SER A 88 -6.81 -17.65 -7.00
C SER A 88 -6.10 -18.11 -8.28
N PHE A 89 -6.51 -19.25 -8.87
CA PHE A 89 -5.92 -19.75 -10.12
C PHE A 89 -6.26 -18.83 -11.30
N ILE A 90 -5.67 -17.64 -11.33
CA ILE A 90 -5.90 -16.54 -12.26
C ILE A 90 -4.58 -16.24 -12.95
N ASP A 91 -4.65 -16.00 -14.25
CA ASP A 91 -3.58 -15.48 -15.07
C ASP A 91 -3.57 -13.95 -14.98
N VAL A 92 -2.70 -13.42 -14.11
CA VAL A 92 -2.58 -11.97 -13.87
C VAL A 92 -1.84 -11.26 -15.02
N ASP A 93 -1.14 -12.01 -15.89
CA ASP A 93 -0.33 -11.48 -16.98
C ASP A 93 -1.11 -11.30 -18.31
N SER A 94 -2.34 -11.81 -18.41
CA SER A 94 -3.15 -11.75 -19.64
C SER A 94 -4.39 -10.86 -19.52
N GLU A 95 -4.19 -9.54 -19.47
CA GLU A 95 -5.24 -8.52 -19.67
C GLU A 95 -5.78 -8.47 -21.12
N ASP A 96 -5.95 -9.61 -21.81
CA ASP A 96 -6.35 -9.63 -23.22
C ASP A 96 -7.69 -10.36 -23.41
N ASP A 97 -8.79 -9.59 -23.39
CA ASP A 97 -10.14 -9.99 -23.82
C ASP A 97 -10.14 -10.73 -25.19
N ALA A 98 -9.11 -10.46 -26.01
CA ALA A 98 -8.88 -11.10 -27.30
C ALA A 98 -8.48 -12.58 -27.19
N ALA A 99 -7.64 -12.95 -26.21
CA ALA A 99 -7.24 -14.34 -25.99
C ALA A 99 -8.44 -15.20 -25.55
N PHE A 100 -9.33 -14.62 -24.75
CA PHE A 100 -10.61 -15.22 -24.37
C PHE A 100 -11.53 -15.43 -25.57
N ALA A 101 -11.76 -14.39 -26.38
CA ALA A 101 -12.60 -14.47 -27.57
C ALA A 101 -12.11 -15.54 -28.55
N ASP A 102 -10.79 -15.65 -28.73
CA ASP A 102 -10.17 -16.67 -29.58
C ASP A 102 -10.34 -18.08 -29.00
N GLU A 103 -10.24 -18.25 -27.68
CA GLU A 103 -10.42 -19.56 -27.04
C GLU A 103 -11.89 -20.01 -27.02
N LEU A 104 -12.83 -19.11 -26.73
CA LEU A 104 -14.26 -19.40 -26.79
C LEU A 104 -14.70 -19.68 -28.25
N ALA A 105 -14.14 -18.98 -29.23
CA ALA A 105 -14.36 -19.24 -30.65
C ALA A 105 -13.80 -20.61 -31.09
N ALA A 106 -12.71 -21.08 -30.49
CA ALA A 106 -12.18 -22.42 -30.71
C ALA A 106 -13.08 -23.54 -30.15
N HIS A 107 -13.98 -23.22 -29.21
CA HIS A 107 -14.82 -24.18 -28.48
C HIS A 107 -16.30 -23.79 -28.46
N PRO A 108 -16.99 -23.80 -29.62
CA PRO A 108 -18.36 -23.31 -29.76
C PRO A 108 -19.42 -24.03 -28.90
N GLN A 109 -19.11 -25.22 -28.38
CA GLN A 109 -19.92 -25.95 -27.40
C GLN A 109 -20.02 -25.27 -26.02
N LEU A 110 -19.12 -24.34 -25.70
CA LEU A 110 -19.12 -23.57 -24.45
C LEU A 110 -19.81 -22.20 -24.58
N ALA A 111 -19.91 -21.67 -25.80
CA ALA A 111 -20.47 -20.33 -26.08
C ALA A 111 -21.97 -20.18 -25.74
N GLY A 112 -22.71 -21.28 -25.56
CA GLY A 112 -24.14 -21.28 -25.20
C GLY A 112 -24.44 -21.33 -23.70
N GLU A 113 -23.43 -21.46 -22.84
CA GLU A 113 -23.60 -21.71 -21.39
C GLU A 113 -23.55 -20.43 -20.53
N GLY A 114 -23.45 -19.25 -21.14
CA GLY A 114 -23.58 -17.95 -20.45
C GLY A 114 -22.53 -17.71 -19.36
N ILE A 115 -21.29 -18.10 -19.63
CA ILE A 115 -20.21 -17.99 -18.65
C ILE A 115 -19.73 -16.55 -18.54
N ALA A 116 -19.79 -15.97 -17.34
CA ALA A 116 -19.27 -14.63 -17.02
C ALA A 116 -17.86 -14.79 -16.44
N PHE A 117 -16.91 -13.99 -16.89
CA PHE A 117 -15.53 -14.05 -16.40
C PHE A 117 -14.94 -12.64 -16.30
N ASP A 118 -14.50 -12.29 -15.11
CA ASP A 118 -13.63 -11.13 -14.90
C ASP A 118 -12.14 -11.55 -15.00
N TYR A 119 -11.82 -12.86 -14.92
CA TYR A 119 -10.45 -13.40 -14.94
C TYR A 119 -10.35 -14.83 -15.52
N LEU A 120 -9.23 -15.17 -16.20
CA LEU A 120 -8.98 -16.49 -16.81
C LEU A 120 -7.88 -17.29 -16.08
N PRO A 121 -8.08 -18.59 -15.79
CA PRO A 121 -7.02 -19.43 -15.23
C PRO A 121 -5.90 -19.75 -16.22
N PRO A 122 -4.62 -19.82 -15.77
CA PRO A 122 -3.48 -20.12 -16.62
C PRO A 122 -3.64 -21.44 -17.35
N SER A 123 -3.23 -21.50 -18.62
CA SER A 123 -3.20 -22.73 -19.40
C SER A 123 -1.76 -23.18 -19.65
N ALA A 124 -1.49 -24.49 -19.53
CA ALA A 124 -0.25 -25.10 -19.98
C ALA A 124 -0.21 -25.30 -21.51
N ARG A 125 -1.31 -25.05 -22.24
CA ARG A 125 -1.40 -25.29 -23.68
C ARG A 125 -0.45 -24.42 -24.51
N TRP A 126 -0.10 -23.22 -24.04
CA TRP A 126 0.83 -22.36 -24.76
C TRP A 126 2.20 -23.01 -24.99
N LEU A 127 2.59 -24.00 -24.17
CA LEU A 127 3.81 -24.79 -24.34
C LEU A 127 3.82 -25.65 -25.62
N ILE A 128 2.67 -25.90 -26.24
CA ILE A 128 2.52 -26.79 -27.40
C ILE A 128 1.72 -26.20 -28.58
N GLU A 129 1.09 -25.04 -28.38
CA GLU A 129 0.21 -24.41 -29.37
C GLU A 129 0.97 -23.70 -30.47
N GLU A 130 2.11 -23.09 -30.15
CA GLU A 130 2.97 -22.45 -31.14
C GLU A 130 3.59 -23.52 -32.06
N GLY A 131 3.21 -23.46 -33.34
CA GLY A 131 3.62 -24.44 -34.35
C GLY A 131 5.04 -24.22 -34.87
N ASP A 132 5.59 -23.03 -34.67
CA ASP A 132 6.97 -22.67 -35.01
C ASP A 132 7.88 -22.73 -33.77
N VAL A 133 8.82 -23.67 -33.77
CA VAL A 133 9.77 -23.89 -32.68
C VAL A 133 10.61 -22.64 -32.36
N GLU A 134 10.93 -21.80 -33.36
CA GLU A 134 11.70 -20.58 -33.12
C GLU A 134 10.89 -19.51 -32.39
N ARG A 135 9.59 -19.40 -32.69
CA ARG A 135 8.67 -18.48 -31.98
C ARG A 135 8.39 -18.96 -30.57
N LEU A 136 8.23 -20.27 -30.39
CA LEU A 136 8.08 -20.86 -29.06
C LEU A 136 9.33 -20.60 -28.22
N LEU A 137 10.52 -20.76 -28.80
CA LEU A 137 11.78 -20.42 -28.13
C LEU A 137 11.87 -18.93 -27.80
N ASP A 138 11.41 -18.04 -28.69
CA ASP A 138 11.36 -16.60 -28.41
C ASP A 138 10.51 -16.32 -27.17
N ARG A 139 9.30 -16.88 -27.11
CA ARG A 139 8.38 -16.75 -25.98
C ARG A 139 8.96 -17.30 -24.68
N LEU A 140 9.65 -18.44 -24.75
CA LEU A 140 10.28 -19.07 -23.58
C LEU A 140 11.47 -18.26 -23.03
N LEU A 141 12.20 -17.53 -23.88
CA LEU A 141 13.35 -16.73 -23.47
C LEU A 141 12.99 -15.29 -23.08
N SER A 142 11.76 -14.85 -23.35
CA SER A 142 11.32 -13.46 -23.16
C SER A 142 10.53 -13.21 -21.87
N SER A 143 10.30 -14.22 -21.03
CA SER A 143 9.55 -14.06 -19.77
C SER A 143 10.10 -14.93 -18.64
N TYR A 144 9.87 -14.50 -17.40
CA TYR A 144 10.24 -15.24 -16.19
C TYR A 144 9.62 -16.64 -16.18
N ALA A 145 8.31 -16.76 -16.46
CA ALA A 145 7.62 -18.05 -16.54
C ALA A 145 8.20 -18.98 -17.61
N GLY A 146 8.63 -18.43 -18.76
CA GLY A 146 9.26 -19.20 -19.82
C GLY A 146 10.62 -19.76 -19.42
N THR A 147 11.48 -18.93 -18.81
CA THR A 147 12.79 -19.34 -18.32
C THR A 147 12.68 -20.27 -17.11
N MET A 148 11.70 -20.04 -16.24
CA MET A 148 11.37 -20.93 -15.12
C MET A 148 11.10 -22.33 -15.64
N PHE A 149 10.19 -22.47 -16.60
CA PHE A 149 9.88 -23.75 -17.22
C PHE A 149 11.11 -24.40 -17.88
N LEU A 150 11.91 -23.63 -18.63
CA LEU A 150 13.11 -24.17 -19.29
C LEU A 150 14.12 -24.76 -18.32
N PHE A 151 14.31 -24.14 -17.15
CA PHE A 151 15.35 -24.55 -16.20
C PHE A 151 14.86 -25.56 -15.15
N THR A 152 13.62 -25.41 -14.69
CA THR A 152 13.09 -26.18 -13.55
C THR A 152 11.94 -27.11 -13.95
N GLY A 153 11.31 -26.89 -15.11
CA GLY A 153 10.09 -27.57 -15.52
C GLY A 153 8.84 -27.10 -14.77
N LEU A 154 8.92 -26.01 -14.00
CA LEU A 154 7.78 -25.37 -13.34
C LEU A 154 7.00 -24.50 -14.31
N ILE A 155 5.68 -24.56 -14.25
CA ILE A 155 4.79 -23.59 -14.91
C ILE A 155 3.87 -22.96 -13.89
N TYR A 156 3.52 -21.70 -14.12
CA TYR A 156 2.64 -20.92 -13.27
C TYR A 156 1.23 -21.54 -13.21
N LEU A 157 0.64 -21.60 -12.01
CA LEU A 157 -0.69 -22.13 -11.74
C LEU A 157 -1.68 -21.07 -11.24
N GLY A 158 -1.23 -20.15 -10.39
CA GLY A 158 -2.07 -19.10 -9.77
C GLY A 158 -1.31 -18.27 -8.74
N SER A 159 -1.91 -17.19 -8.27
CA SER A 159 -1.36 -16.33 -7.22
C SER A 159 -2.44 -15.78 -6.30
N ASP A 160 -2.08 -15.54 -5.05
CA ASP A 160 -2.94 -14.83 -4.11
C ASP A 160 -2.90 -13.28 -4.35
N PRO A 161 -3.73 -12.50 -3.66
CA PRO A 161 -3.70 -11.03 -3.74
C PRO A 161 -2.44 -10.39 -3.16
N SER A 162 -1.66 -11.12 -2.34
CA SER A 162 -0.38 -10.62 -1.81
C SER A 162 0.71 -10.66 -2.88
N GLY A 163 0.59 -11.55 -3.87
CA GLY A 163 1.57 -11.78 -4.93
C GLY A 163 2.25 -13.16 -4.83
N ASP A 164 2.06 -13.89 -3.73
CA ASP A 164 2.55 -15.25 -3.58
C ASP A 164 1.88 -16.16 -4.61
N SER A 165 2.67 -17.04 -5.23
CA SER A 165 2.21 -17.84 -6.35
C SER A 165 2.41 -19.33 -6.13
N CYS A 166 1.70 -20.13 -6.92
CA CYS A 166 1.87 -21.57 -6.94
C CYS A 166 2.31 -22.02 -8.34
N TRP A 167 3.23 -22.97 -8.37
CA TRP A 167 3.85 -23.47 -9.59
C TRP A 167 3.77 -24.99 -9.67
N ILE A 168 3.51 -25.53 -10.86
CA ILE A 168 3.40 -26.97 -11.07
C ILE A 168 4.58 -27.55 -11.86
N GLY A 169 5.15 -28.62 -11.33
CA GLY A 169 6.29 -29.34 -11.89
C GLY A 169 5.88 -30.36 -12.95
N LEU A 170 6.42 -30.19 -14.17
CA LEU A 170 6.19 -31.07 -15.32
C LEU A 170 7.36 -32.01 -15.65
N LEU A 171 8.35 -32.13 -14.76
CA LEU A 171 9.45 -33.06 -14.92
C LEU A 171 9.00 -34.52 -14.70
N PRO A 172 9.63 -35.50 -15.37
CA PRO A 172 9.13 -36.87 -15.41
C PRO A 172 9.33 -37.62 -14.09
N ASP A 173 8.25 -38.17 -13.52
CA ASP A 173 8.33 -39.16 -12.44
C ASP A 173 8.28 -40.59 -12.98
N LYS A 174 9.30 -41.40 -12.69
CA LYS A 174 9.33 -42.84 -13.01
C LYS A 174 9.09 -43.74 -11.79
N THR A 175 8.92 -43.17 -10.60
CA THR A 175 8.81 -43.90 -9.33
C THR A 175 7.37 -44.23 -8.94
N SER A 176 6.38 -43.45 -9.35
CA SER A 176 4.96 -43.74 -9.16
C SER A 176 4.42 -44.68 -10.26
N GLY A 177 4.55 -45.99 -10.06
CA GLY A 177 4.16 -47.00 -11.05
C GLY A 177 2.69 -47.05 -11.49
N LYS A 178 1.81 -46.10 -11.09
CA LYS A 178 0.40 -46.06 -11.49
C LYS A 178 -0.24 -44.68 -11.67
N THR A 179 0.35 -43.57 -11.22
CA THR A 179 -0.23 -42.23 -11.45
C THR A 179 0.87 -41.19 -11.73
N LYS A 180 0.76 -40.53 -12.88
CA LYS A 180 1.64 -39.46 -13.35
C LYS A 180 1.11 -38.11 -12.84
N ALA A 181 1.20 -37.89 -11.53
CA ALA A 181 0.80 -36.65 -10.89
C ALA A 181 1.82 -35.53 -11.15
N VAL A 182 1.36 -34.28 -11.12
CA VAL A 182 2.25 -33.11 -11.06
C VAL A 182 2.70 -32.89 -9.62
N THR A 183 3.70 -32.04 -9.39
CA THR A 183 3.99 -31.53 -8.03
C THR A 183 3.61 -30.05 -7.98
N VAL A 184 3.05 -29.57 -6.87
CA VAL A 184 2.77 -28.14 -6.67
C VAL A 184 3.78 -27.57 -5.68
N HIS A 185 4.36 -26.43 -6.02
CA HIS A 185 5.39 -25.71 -5.28
C HIS A 185 4.89 -24.28 -5.03
N PRO A 186 4.60 -23.91 -3.77
CA PRO A 186 4.36 -22.51 -3.42
C PRO A 186 5.63 -21.67 -3.63
N TYR A 187 5.44 -20.41 -3.95
CA TYR A 187 6.48 -19.42 -4.26
C TYR A 187 6.15 -18.14 -3.52
N ASN A 188 7.09 -17.70 -2.69
CA ASN A 188 6.98 -16.45 -1.96
C ASN A 188 7.53 -15.32 -2.83
N HIS A 189 6.70 -14.33 -3.14
CA HIS A 189 7.09 -13.24 -4.03
C HIS A 189 8.02 -12.22 -3.35
N GLU A 190 7.93 -12.06 -2.03
CA GLU A 190 8.76 -11.13 -1.27
C GLU A 190 10.23 -11.60 -1.23
N THR A 191 10.44 -12.90 -1.03
CA THR A 191 11.79 -13.49 -1.02
C THR A 191 12.25 -13.89 -2.43
N GLY A 192 11.30 -14.09 -3.33
CA GLY A 192 11.52 -14.68 -4.65
C GLY A 192 11.91 -16.16 -4.58
N GLU A 193 11.66 -16.86 -3.47
CA GLU A 193 12.05 -18.25 -3.26
C GLU A 193 10.85 -19.21 -3.30
N LEU A 194 11.11 -20.49 -3.60
CA LEU A 194 10.09 -21.54 -3.40
C LEU A 194 10.00 -21.88 -1.92
N GLU A 195 8.79 -22.07 -1.42
CA GLU A 195 8.59 -22.53 -0.05
C GLU A 195 9.04 -23.98 0.13
N GLY A 196 9.36 -24.35 1.37
CA GLY A 196 9.86 -25.69 1.68
C GLY A 196 8.83 -26.82 1.51
N ASP A 197 7.54 -26.48 1.41
CA ASP A 197 6.45 -27.45 1.36
C ASP A 197 6.09 -27.83 -0.08
N VAL A 198 6.26 -29.11 -0.42
CA VAL A 198 5.94 -29.65 -1.75
C VAL A 198 4.69 -30.51 -1.68
N TYR A 199 3.71 -30.20 -2.53
CA TYR A 199 2.52 -31.04 -2.67
C TYR A 199 2.70 -32.01 -3.84
N PHE A 200 2.44 -33.29 -3.59
CA PHE A 200 2.77 -34.37 -4.53
C PHE A 200 1.72 -34.65 -5.63
N SER A 201 0.67 -33.82 -5.73
CA SER A 201 -0.34 -33.77 -6.80
C SER A 201 -1.19 -32.50 -6.66
N LEU A 202 -1.93 -32.12 -7.70
CA LEU A 202 -2.92 -31.03 -7.60
C LEU A 202 -4.07 -31.42 -6.67
N ALA A 203 -4.51 -32.68 -6.70
CA ALA A 203 -5.54 -33.18 -5.80
C ALA A 203 -5.09 -33.11 -4.33
N HIS A 204 -3.81 -33.35 -4.05
CA HIS A 204 -3.22 -33.25 -2.72
C HIS A 204 -3.17 -31.80 -2.23
N PHE A 205 -2.70 -30.89 -3.09
CA PHE A 205 -2.72 -29.45 -2.81
C PHE A 205 -4.14 -28.99 -2.43
N ILE A 206 -5.13 -29.28 -3.27
CA ILE A 206 -6.52 -28.85 -3.03
C ILE A 206 -7.11 -29.50 -1.76
N ALA A 207 -6.83 -30.77 -1.49
CA ALA A 207 -7.31 -31.41 -0.27
C ALA A 207 -6.65 -30.83 1.00
N SER A 208 -5.45 -30.28 0.91
CA SER A 208 -4.73 -29.72 2.06
C SER A 208 -5.31 -28.37 2.50
N PHE A 209 -5.82 -27.57 1.56
CA PHE A 209 -6.41 -26.26 1.83
C PHE A 209 -7.94 -26.31 2.00
N TRP A 210 -8.63 -27.21 1.29
CA TRP A 210 -10.11 -27.25 1.29
C TRP A 210 -10.71 -28.58 1.78
N GLY A 211 -9.89 -29.58 2.13
CA GLY A 211 -10.37 -30.93 2.46
C GLY A 211 -10.67 -31.19 3.94
N SER A 212 -10.00 -30.47 4.85
CA SER A 212 -9.97 -30.75 6.29
C SER A 212 -10.95 -29.95 7.13
N VAL A 213 -11.65 -28.95 6.58
CA VAL A 213 -12.37 -27.98 7.41
C VAL A 213 -13.51 -28.66 8.18
N SER A 214 -13.29 -28.87 9.48
CA SER A 214 -14.32 -29.37 10.38
C SER A 214 -15.29 -28.24 10.70
N ALA A 215 -16.58 -28.56 10.88
CA ALA A 215 -17.56 -27.56 11.34
C ALA A 215 -17.26 -27.03 12.75
N ASP A 216 -16.32 -27.66 13.48
CA ASP A 216 -15.95 -27.34 14.86
C ASP A 216 -14.77 -26.35 14.94
N GLU A 217 -13.90 -26.26 13.92
CA GLU A 217 -12.78 -25.28 13.87
C GLU A 217 -13.26 -23.85 13.56
N TYR A 218 -14.43 -23.70 12.94
CA TYR A 218 -15.06 -22.39 12.75
C TYR A 218 -15.64 -21.78 14.04
N GLU A 219 -15.67 -22.51 15.16
CA GLU A 219 -16.12 -21.96 16.45
C GLU A 219 -14.95 -21.52 17.36
N GLU A 220 -13.69 -21.89 17.08
CA GLU A 220 -12.54 -21.57 17.95
C GLU A 220 -11.56 -20.52 17.39
N ASP A 221 -11.60 -20.20 16.08
CA ASP A 221 -10.78 -19.13 15.48
C ASP A 221 -11.56 -17.81 15.21
N PHE A 222 -12.79 -17.68 15.73
CA PHE A 222 -13.55 -16.41 15.75
C PHE A 222 -13.38 -15.62 17.06
N ASP A 223 -12.23 -15.77 17.71
CA ASP A 223 -11.77 -14.92 18.82
C ASP A 223 -10.49 -14.12 18.46
N GLU A 224 -10.24 -13.89 17.16
CA GLU A 224 -9.33 -12.83 16.68
C GLU A 224 -10.11 -11.63 16.14
N ASP A 225 -9.60 -10.44 16.47
CA ASP A 225 -10.16 -9.10 16.24
C ASP A 225 -10.80 -8.91 14.85
N PRO A 226 -12.03 -8.38 14.75
CA PRO A 226 -12.59 -7.94 13.48
C PRO A 226 -12.14 -6.49 13.25
N ASP A 227 -10.86 -6.24 12.99
CA ASP A 227 -10.35 -4.93 12.51
C ASP A 227 -8.95 -5.11 11.87
N GLU A 228 -8.92 -5.60 10.62
CA GLU A 228 -7.88 -5.48 9.56
C GLU A 228 -8.17 -6.63 8.56
N ASP A 229 -8.54 -6.52 7.29
CA ASP A 229 -8.68 -5.46 6.30
C ASP A 229 -9.68 -6.00 5.25
N LEU A 230 -10.79 -5.30 5.00
CA LEU A 230 -11.52 -5.45 3.73
C LEU A 230 -11.96 -4.07 3.25
N LYS A 231 -11.05 -3.43 2.49
CA LYS A 231 -11.42 -2.58 1.37
C LYS A 231 -11.98 -3.48 0.29
N VAL A 232 -13.11 -3.14 -0.33
CA VAL A 232 -13.21 -2.89 -1.78
C VAL A 232 -14.48 -2.05 -2.01
N ASP A 233 -14.29 -0.85 -2.55
CA ASP A 233 -15.34 -0.11 -3.25
C ASP A 233 -15.56 -0.78 -4.62
N ALA A 234 -16.82 -1.09 -4.91
CA ALA A 234 -17.32 -1.33 -6.25
C ALA A 234 -18.08 -0.08 -6.72
N GLU A 235 -17.75 0.44 -7.90
CA GLU A 235 -18.65 1.23 -8.77
C GLU A 235 -18.40 0.73 -10.21
N ASP A 236 -19.32 -0.04 -10.78
CA ASP A 236 -20.45 0.39 -11.64
C ASP A 236 -20.04 0.65 -13.11
N ASP A 237 -20.72 0.00 -14.09
CA ASP A 237 -21.90 0.63 -14.73
C ASP A 237 -22.58 -0.22 -15.86
N ALA A 238 -23.91 -0.12 -15.85
CA ALA A 238 -25.01 -0.28 -16.82
C ALA A 238 -24.94 -1.12 -18.13
N GLY A 239 -26.03 -1.88 -18.36
CA GLY A 239 -26.41 -2.35 -19.71
C GLY A 239 -27.72 -3.18 -19.87
N GLU A 240 -28.90 -2.56 -19.65
CA GLU A 240 -30.20 -2.82 -20.32
C GLU A 240 -30.96 -4.19 -20.24
N SER A 241 -32.12 -4.08 -19.59
CA SER A 241 -33.47 -4.44 -20.08
C SER A 241 -34.05 -5.85 -19.89
N GLY A 242 -35.21 -5.89 -19.22
CA GLY A 242 -36.38 -6.57 -19.78
C GLY A 242 -36.99 -7.73 -18.99
N ASP A 243 -37.98 -7.36 -18.16
CA ASP A 243 -39.28 -8.05 -18.04
C ASP A 243 -39.38 -9.42 -17.34
N GLY A 244 -40.17 -9.45 -16.27
CA GLY A 244 -41.22 -10.46 -16.17
C GLY A 244 -41.07 -11.58 -15.12
N THR A 245 -41.73 -11.34 -13.98
CA THR A 245 -42.57 -12.32 -13.24
C THR A 245 -41.94 -13.39 -12.34
N THR A 246 -42.11 -13.13 -11.02
CA THR A 246 -42.60 -14.04 -9.96
C THR A 246 -41.86 -15.35 -9.65
N GLY A 247 -41.24 -15.39 -8.46
CA GLY A 247 -40.97 -16.62 -7.71
C GLY A 247 -40.06 -16.31 -6.51
N GLY A 248 -40.63 -16.19 -5.31
CA GLY A 248 -39.84 -15.97 -4.10
C GLY A 248 -39.08 -17.23 -3.69
N GLU A 249 -37.81 -17.07 -3.34
CA GLU A 249 -37.00 -18.06 -2.63
C GLU A 249 -36.18 -17.35 -1.51
N PRO A 250 -35.82 -18.09 -0.45
CA PRO A 250 -35.50 -17.54 0.86
C PRO A 250 -34.11 -16.89 0.89
N ARG A 251 -33.94 -15.87 1.73
CA ARG A 251 -32.62 -15.38 2.14
C ARG A 251 -31.82 -16.56 2.70
N ILE A 252 -30.82 -17.01 1.95
CA ILE A 252 -29.82 -17.94 2.42
C ILE A 252 -28.90 -17.13 3.34
N ALA A 253 -28.95 -17.43 4.64
CA ALA A 253 -27.83 -17.16 5.51
C ALA A 253 -26.70 -18.06 5.03
N GLU A 254 -25.59 -17.48 4.57
CA GLU A 254 -24.40 -18.26 4.22
C GLU A 254 -23.92 -18.97 5.48
N THR A 255 -24.15 -20.28 5.47
CA THR A 255 -23.69 -21.23 6.48
C THR A 255 -22.45 -21.87 5.85
N PRO A 256 -21.28 -21.92 6.52
CA PRO A 256 -20.15 -22.68 6.01
C PRO A 256 -20.53 -24.17 5.91
N VAL A 257 -20.20 -24.77 4.77
CA VAL A 257 -20.11 -26.21 4.44
C VAL A 257 -20.97 -27.14 5.31
N GLY A 258 -22.21 -27.38 4.90
CA GLY A 258 -23.03 -28.48 5.42
C GLY A 258 -22.49 -29.88 5.04
N PRO A 259 -22.88 -30.95 5.77
CA PRO A 259 -22.22 -32.26 5.88
C PRO A 259 -22.35 -33.21 4.65
N GLU A 260 -22.49 -32.68 3.44
CA GLU A 260 -22.64 -33.48 2.20
C GLU A 260 -21.45 -33.32 1.22
N GLY A 261 -20.31 -32.77 1.65
CA GLY A 261 -19.04 -32.68 0.89
C GLY A 261 -18.18 -33.95 0.89
N LEU A 262 -17.18 -33.99 0.00
CA LEU A 262 -16.10 -35.00 0.10
C LEU A 262 -15.19 -34.57 1.25
N TYR A 263 -15.47 -35.06 2.45
CA TYR A 263 -14.60 -34.83 3.61
C TYR A 263 -13.34 -35.69 3.50
N ILE A 264 -12.17 -35.06 3.39
CA ILE A 264 -10.88 -35.72 3.40
C ILE A 264 -10.19 -35.34 4.71
N SER A 265 -10.25 -36.23 5.71
CA SER A 265 -9.66 -35.96 7.02
C SER A 265 -8.17 -35.64 6.91
N GLU A 266 -7.69 -34.77 7.80
CA GLU A 266 -6.27 -34.44 7.94
C GLU A 266 -5.39 -35.71 8.03
N GLU A 267 -5.81 -36.72 8.79
CA GLU A 267 -5.12 -38.02 8.88
C GLU A 267 -4.87 -38.70 7.51
N ILE A 268 -5.77 -38.51 6.52
CA ILE A 268 -5.63 -39.07 5.17
C ILE A 268 -4.63 -38.25 4.36
N VAL A 269 -4.66 -36.93 4.51
CA VAL A 269 -3.73 -35.98 3.86
C VAL A 269 -2.31 -36.23 4.38
N GLU A 270 -2.11 -36.28 5.70
CA GLU A 270 -0.82 -36.56 6.33
C GLU A 270 -0.27 -37.93 5.93
N ALA A 271 -1.09 -38.99 6.01
CA ALA A 271 -0.65 -40.34 5.65
C ALA A 271 -0.27 -40.46 4.16
N PHE A 272 -0.91 -39.67 3.29
CA PHE A 272 -0.50 -39.56 1.89
C PHE A 272 0.83 -38.79 1.76
N SER A 273 0.94 -37.64 2.41
CA SER A 273 2.13 -36.79 2.44
C SER A 273 3.39 -37.55 2.86
N GLU A 274 3.36 -38.24 4.00
CA GLU A 274 4.52 -39.01 4.49
C GLU A 274 4.99 -40.06 3.47
N LYS A 275 4.03 -40.77 2.86
CA LYS A 275 4.31 -41.82 1.89
C LYS A 275 4.83 -41.26 0.57
N ALA A 276 4.32 -40.12 0.13
CA ALA A 276 4.69 -39.46 -1.11
C ALA A 276 6.05 -38.75 -0.97
N ALA A 277 6.31 -38.08 0.14
CA ALA A 277 7.61 -37.50 0.50
C ALA A 277 8.74 -38.54 0.43
N GLY A 278 8.56 -39.69 1.08
CA GLY A 278 9.57 -40.77 1.05
C GLY A 278 9.78 -41.43 -0.33
N GLN A 279 8.92 -41.15 -1.32
CA GLN A 279 9.16 -41.52 -2.72
C GLN A 279 9.82 -40.37 -3.49
N TYR A 280 9.40 -39.14 -3.21
CA TYR A 280 9.92 -37.91 -3.80
C TYR A 280 11.40 -37.70 -3.49
N GLU A 281 11.82 -37.87 -2.22
CA GLU A 281 13.22 -37.75 -1.77
C GLU A 281 14.17 -38.75 -2.45
N LYS A 282 13.65 -39.86 -3.00
CA LYS A 282 14.46 -40.84 -3.75
C LYS A 282 14.73 -40.41 -5.19
N ARG A 283 14.10 -39.32 -5.66
CA ARG A 283 14.35 -38.78 -6.99
C ARG A 283 15.72 -38.09 -7.01
N PRO A 284 16.51 -38.25 -8.10
CA PRO A 284 17.72 -37.46 -8.30
C PRO A 284 17.41 -35.95 -8.24
N GLU A 285 18.31 -35.16 -7.64
CA GLU A 285 18.18 -33.68 -7.52
C GLU A 285 17.87 -33.02 -8.87
N ILE A 286 18.51 -33.50 -9.94
CA ILE A 286 18.28 -33.05 -11.33
C ILE A 286 16.85 -33.31 -11.88
N LEU A 287 15.96 -33.93 -11.11
CA LEU A 287 14.55 -34.17 -11.46
C LEU A 287 13.59 -33.54 -10.43
N ARG A 288 14.11 -32.82 -9.46
CA ARG A 288 13.37 -32.14 -8.40
C ARG A 288 13.32 -30.64 -8.73
N PRO A 289 12.14 -30.07 -9.06
CA PRO A 289 12.04 -28.69 -9.49
C PRO A 289 12.62 -27.68 -8.49
N GLU A 290 12.48 -27.91 -7.18
CA GLU A 290 13.01 -27.04 -6.13
C GLU A 290 14.54 -26.95 -6.15
N GLU A 291 15.22 -28.09 -6.36
CA GLU A 291 16.69 -28.13 -6.47
C GLU A 291 17.18 -27.46 -7.76
N LEU A 292 16.41 -27.60 -8.85
CA LEU A 292 16.72 -26.94 -10.11
C LEU A 292 16.43 -25.44 -10.06
N PHE A 293 15.44 -25.03 -9.28
CA PHE A 293 15.12 -23.64 -9.02
C PHE A 293 16.27 -22.97 -8.28
N GLU A 294 16.69 -23.49 -7.13
CA GLU A 294 17.83 -22.97 -6.35
C GLU A 294 19.08 -22.80 -7.21
N ARG A 295 19.33 -23.80 -8.07
CA ARG A 295 20.44 -23.80 -9.02
C ARG A 295 20.33 -22.72 -10.11
N ALA A 296 19.13 -22.54 -10.65
CA ALA A 296 18.89 -21.71 -11.82
C ALA A 296 18.43 -20.30 -11.48
N HIS A 297 18.14 -20.04 -10.20
CA HIS A 297 17.58 -18.79 -9.70
C HIS A 297 18.35 -17.60 -10.25
N TRP A 298 19.68 -17.59 -10.10
CA TRP A 298 20.54 -16.50 -10.60
C TRP A 298 20.34 -16.18 -12.09
N LEU A 299 19.91 -17.14 -12.90
CA LEU A 299 19.83 -17.06 -14.36
C LEU A 299 18.44 -16.73 -14.88
N LEU A 300 17.37 -16.83 -14.07
CA LEU A 300 15.97 -16.73 -14.50
C LEU A 300 15.68 -15.42 -15.25
N GLY A 301 16.37 -14.32 -14.94
CA GLY A 301 16.16 -13.03 -15.58
C GLY A 301 17.16 -12.62 -16.69
N HIS A 302 18.20 -13.42 -16.91
CA HIS A 302 19.33 -13.00 -17.76
C HIS A 302 19.00 -12.92 -19.25
N SER A 303 18.06 -13.72 -19.76
CA SER A 303 17.72 -13.75 -21.18
C SER A 303 16.86 -12.56 -21.65
N TYR A 304 16.33 -11.76 -20.72
CA TYR A 304 15.53 -10.58 -21.02
C TYR A 304 15.94 -9.31 -20.25
N ASP A 305 17.21 -9.23 -19.85
CA ASP A 305 17.84 -8.01 -19.29
C ASP A 305 17.24 -7.56 -17.94
N ASP A 306 16.91 -8.52 -17.06
CA ASP A 306 16.36 -8.29 -15.73
C ASP A 306 16.93 -9.29 -14.69
N PRO A 307 18.23 -9.25 -14.33
CA PRO A 307 18.83 -10.20 -13.38
C PRO A 307 18.06 -10.27 -12.05
N THR A 308 17.99 -11.46 -11.45
CA THR A 308 17.15 -11.70 -10.26
C THR A 308 17.60 -10.90 -9.04
N TYR A 309 16.68 -10.73 -8.09
CA TYR A 309 17.01 -10.31 -6.74
C TYR A 309 18.15 -11.16 -6.17
N ALA A 310 18.93 -10.54 -5.29
CA ALA A 310 20.11 -11.12 -4.66
C ALA A 310 21.12 -11.82 -5.62
N PHE A 311 21.15 -11.48 -6.92
CA PHE A 311 21.91 -12.17 -7.97
C PHE A 311 23.31 -12.68 -7.57
N ALA A 312 24.11 -11.84 -6.90
CA ALA A 312 25.48 -12.22 -6.53
C ALA A 312 25.54 -13.36 -5.49
N GLU A 313 24.52 -13.55 -4.66
CA GLU A 313 24.43 -14.66 -3.70
C GLU A 313 24.07 -15.95 -4.43
N HIS A 314 23.03 -15.91 -5.26
CA HIS A 314 22.61 -17.08 -6.05
C HIS A 314 23.67 -17.50 -7.09
N ILE A 315 24.46 -16.57 -7.64
CA ILE A 315 25.57 -16.96 -8.52
C ILE A 315 26.75 -17.56 -7.75
N ASP A 316 26.96 -17.25 -6.47
CA ASP A 316 28.03 -17.89 -5.66
C ASP A 316 27.71 -19.37 -5.39
N SER A 317 26.42 -19.72 -5.28
CA SER A 317 25.94 -21.11 -5.19
C SER A 317 25.80 -21.80 -6.55
N ALA A 318 25.99 -21.09 -7.67
CA ALA A 318 25.83 -21.66 -8.99
C ALA A 318 26.81 -22.84 -9.26
N PRO A 319 26.36 -23.89 -9.97
CA PRO A 319 27.17 -25.03 -10.36
C PRO A 319 28.54 -24.67 -10.95
N THR A 320 29.55 -25.44 -10.55
CA THR A 320 30.94 -25.27 -10.95
C THR A 320 31.25 -25.96 -12.29
N VAL A 321 32.45 -25.72 -12.81
CA VAL A 321 32.97 -26.48 -13.96
C VAL A 321 33.08 -27.98 -13.65
N ALA A 322 33.26 -28.37 -12.38
CA ALA A 322 33.29 -29.77 -11.98
C ALA A 322 31.91 -30.43 -12.11
N ASP A 323 30.85 -29.72 -11.71
CA ASP A 323 29.46 -30.18 -11.84
C ASP A 323 29.08 -30.36 -13.31
N TRP A 324 29.50 -29.42 -14.17
CA TRP A 324 29.36 -29.55 -15.63
C TRP A 324 29.97 -30.86 -16.14
N GLN A 325 31.19 -31.23 -15.73
CA GLN A 325 31.84 -32.45 -16.20
C GLN A 325 31.11 -33.73 -15.77
N GLN A 326 30.44 -33.72 -14.62
CA GLN A 326 29.64 -34.83 -14.14
C GLN A 326 28.33 -34.94 -14.93
N GLU A 327 27.60 -33.84 -15.05
CA GLU A 327 26.27 -33.82 -15.66
C GLU A 327 26.27 -33.88 -17.17
N LYS A 328 27.36 -33.48 -17.84
CA LYS A 328 27.55 -33.62 -19.29
C LYS A 328 27.19 -35.03 -19.80
N LYS A 329 27.43 -36.06 -18.98
CA LYS A 329 27.13 -37.47 -19.29
C LYS A 329 25.64 -37.83 -19.17
N LEU A 330 24.86 -37.02 -18.46
CA LEU A 330 23.45 -37.22 -18.15
C LEU A 330 22.50 -36.52 -19.13
N LEU A 331 22.96 -35.49 -19.88
CA LEU A 331 22.14 -34.72 -20.83
C LEU A 331 21.35 -35.59 -21.82
N ARG A 332 21.89 -36.74 -22.26
CA ARG A 332 21.17 -37.66 -23.16
C ARG A 332 19.98 -38.36 -22.51
N LYS A 333 20.04 -38.58 -21.20
CA LYS A 333 18.98 -39.19 -20.41
C LYS A 333 18.00 -38.14 -19.86
N HIS A 334 18.49 -36.92 -19.66
CA HIS A 334 17.80 -35.80 -19.05
C HIS A 334 17.97 -34.55 -19.92
N PRO A 335 17.20 -34.43 -21.03
CA PRO A 335 17.38 -33.36 -22.02
C PRO A 335 17.19 -31.94 -21.47
N HIS A 336 16.37 -31.78 -20.43
CA HIS A 336 16.08 -30.47 -19.81
C HIS A 336 17.33 -29.78 -19.25
N LEU A 337 18.33 -30.55 -18.78
CA LEU A 337 19.61 -30.01 -18.30
C LEU A 337 20.38 -29.21 -19.36
N ALA A 338 20.14 -29.48 -20.65
CA ALA A 338 20.81 -28.76 -21.73
C ALA A 338 20.44 -27.28 -21.76
N PHE A 339 19.20 -26.92 -21.39
CA PHE A 339 18.73 -25.53 -21.40
C PHE A 339 19.56 -24.67 -20.44
N TYR A 340 19.66 -25.12 -19.18
CA TYR A 340 20.46 -24.45 -18.15
C TYR A 340 21.93 -24.32 -18.60
N TRP A 341 22.60 -25.42 -18.94
CA TRP A 341 24.05 -25.39 -19.21
C TRP A 341 24.44 -24.55 -20.42
N ILE A 342 23.62 -24.53 -21.49
CA ILE A 342 23.89 -23.70 -22.66
C ILE A 342 23.87 -22.22 -22.27
N ILE A 343 22.84 -21.79 -21.54
CA ILE A 343 22.61 -20.39 -21.20
C ILE A 343 23.56 -19.95 -20.07
N ALA A 344 23.74 -20.76 -19.03
CA ALA A 344 24.64 -20.49 -17.91
C ALA A 344 26.08 -20.25 -18.40
N HIS A 345 26.64 -21.17 -19.19
CA HIS A 345 28.00 -21.02 -19.72
C HIS A 345 28.15 -19.81 -20.64
N TYR A 346 27.11 -19.43 -21.38
CA TYR A 346 27.15 -18.25 -22.23
C TYR A 346 27.31 -16.96 -21.41
N PHE A 347 26.51 -16.80 -20.36
CA PHE A 347 26.55 -15.62 -19.50
C PHE A 347 27.78 -15.57 -18.60
N MET A 348 28.26 -16.73 -18.10
CA MET A 348 29.53 -16.84 -17.37
C MET A 348 30.79 -16.64 -18.23
N LYS A 349 30.64 -16.46 -19.55
CA LYS A 349 31.74 -16.39 -20.55
C LYS A 349 32.62 -17.65 -20.60
N ASN A 350 32.03 -18.80 -20.29
CA ASN A 350 32.63 -20.13 -20.48
C ASN A 350 32.39 -20.62 -21.92
N ASP A 351 32.94 -19.89 -22.90
CA ASP A 351 32.59 -20.05 -24.32
C ASP A 351 32.87 -21.48 -24.84
N GLN A 352 33.92 -22.16 -24.36
CA GLN A 352 34.23 -23.53 -24.78
C GLN A 352 33.23 -24.54 -24.21
N ALA A 353 32.89 -24.42 -22.93
CA ALA A 353 31.88 -25.28 -22.30
C ALA A 353 30.49 -25.07 -22.92
N CYS A 354 30.12 -23.81 -23.22
CA CYS A 354 28.88 -23.47 -23.92
C CYS A 354 28.79 -24.16 -25.30
N LYS A 355 29.88 -24.12 -26.08
CA LYS A 355 29.96 -24.78 -27.38
C LYS A 355 29.77 -26.30 -27.26
N GLU A 356 30.41 -26.94 -26.29
CA GLU A 356 30.26 -28.38 -26.05
C GLU A 356 28.83 -28.77 -25.65
N ALA A 357 28.17 -27.96 -24.81
CA ALA A 357 26.78 -28.16 -24.44
C ALA A 357 25.85 -28.07 -25.67
N CYS A 358 26.07 -27.08 -26.54
CA CYS A 358 25.32 -26.94 -27.80
C CYS A 358 25.50 -28.15 -28.72
N GLU A 359 26.73 -28.65 -28.88
CA GLU A 359 27.03 -29.83 -29.71
C GLU A 359 26.30 -31.09 -29.21
N ILE A 360 26.18 -31.27 -27.89
CA ILE A 360 25.40 -32.37 -27.31
C ILE A 360 23.90 -32.17 -27.54
N ALA A 361 23.39 -30.96 -27.30
CA ALA A 361 21.98 -30.62 -27.44
C ALA A 361 21.44 -30.85 -28.86
N MET A 362 22.26 -30.60 -29.89
CA MET A 362 21.94 -30.92 -31.28
C MET A 362 21.63 -32.41 -31.53
N THR A 363 22.07 -33.31 -30.64
CA THR A 363 21.85 -34.77 -30.75
C THR A 363 20.65 -35.28 -29.94
N LEU A 364 19.97 -34.43 -29.18
CA LEU A 364 18.84 -34.82 -28.32
C LEU A 364 17.55 -35.05 -29.13
N SER A 365 16.50 -35.57 -28.51
CA SER A 365 15.20 -35.77 -29.16
C SER A 365 14.43 -34.45 -29.34
N GLY A 366 14.36 -33.62 -28.28
CA GLY A 366 13.58 -32.37 -28.24
C GLY A 366 13.98 -31.34 -29.31
N GLU A 367 12.98 -30.73 -29.95
CA GLU A 367 13.15 -29.68 -30.97
C GLU A 367 13.61 -28.34 -30.37
N VAL A 368 13.11 -27.95 -29.19
CA VAL A 368 13.44 -26.66 -28.54
C VAL A 368 14.92 -26.61 -28.15
N ALA A 369 15.47 -27.70 -27.59
CA ALA A 369 16.88 -27.77 -27.23
C ALA A 369 17.82 -27.64 -28.44
N LYS A 370 17.41 -28.18 -29.59
CA LYS A 370 18.16 -28.03 -30.86
C LYS A 370 18.11 -26.61 -31.38
N ALA A 371 16.94 -25.97 -31.34
CA ALA A 371 16.77 -24.58 -31.74
C ALA A 371 17.65 -23.65 -30.88
N LEU A 372 17.60 -23.82 -29.55
CA LEU A 372 18.45 -23.07 -28.62
C LEU A 372 19.94 -23.26 -28.91
N ALA A 373 20.38 -24.51 -29.11
CA ALA A 373 21.78 -24.80 -29.44
C ALA A 373 22.23 -24.17 -30.77
N HIS A 374 21.38 -24.23 -31.80
CA HIS A 374 21.67 -23.60 -33.09
C HIS A 374 21.82 -22.08 -32.96
N ARG A 375 20.88 -21.45 -32.25
CA ARG A 375 20.89 -20.01 -31.97
C ARG A 375 22.11 -19.60 -31.16
N MET A 376 22.45 -20.35 -30.11
CA MET A 376 23.60 -20.03 -29.25
C MET A 376 24.94 -20.19 -29.98
N LEU A 377 25.09 -21.21 -30.84
CA LEU A 377 26.29 -21.35 -31.67
C LEU A 377 26.46 -20.21 -32.69
N LYS A 378 25.36 -19.58 -33.11
CA LYS A 378 25.39 -18.35 -33.91
C LYS A 378 25.76 -17.15 -33.04
N GLN A 379 25.17 -17.04 -31.85
CA GLN A 379 25.45 -15.98 -30.87
C GLN A 379 26.92 -15.92 -30.48
N LEU A 380 27.57 -17.06 -30.23
CA LEU A 380 29.01 -17.12 -29.94
C LEU A 380 29.91 -16.60 -31.08
N LYS A 381 29.39 -16.47 -32.30
CA LYS A 381 30.12 -15.99 -33.48
C LYS A 381 29.80 -14.54 -33.87
N THR A 382 28.71 -13.98 -33.34
CA THR A 382 28.19 -12.67 -33.74
C THR A 382 28.10 -11.72 -32.55
N GLU A 383 28.41 -10.45 -32.74
CA GLU A 383 28.25 -9.43 -31.67
C GLU A 383 26.79 -8.97 -31.50
N GLN A 384 25.90 -9.31 -32.43
CA GLN A 384 24.47 -9.02 -32.32
C GLN A 384 23.79 -9.97 -31.34
N SER A 385 22.92 -9.45 -30.48
CA SER A 385 22.08 -10.27 -29.61
C SER A 385 21.01 -11.02 -30.42
N LEU A 386 20.88 -12.32 -30.15
CA LEU A 386 19.81 -13.18 -30.65
C LEU A 386 18.78 -13.51 -29.55
N PHE A 387 18.84 -12.82 -28.41
CA PHE A 387 17.78 -12.81 -27.40
C PHE A 387 16.73 -11.76 -27.77
N PRO A 388 15.44 -12.11 -27.88
CA PRO A 388 14.40 -11.19 -28.36
C PRO A 388 14.28 -9.89 -27.55
N ALA A 389 14.44 -9.99 -26.24
CA ALA A 389 14.30 -8.85 -25.32
C ALA A 389 15.56 -7.97 -25.23
N ILE A 390 16.73 -8.49 -25.59
CA ILE A 390 18.01 -7.75 -25.50
C ILE A 390 18.41 -7.28 -26.89
N THR A 391 17.98 -6.09 -27.30
CA THR A 391 18.22 -5.61 -28.67
C THR A 391 19.62 -4.99 -28.87
N SER A 392 20.30 -4.61 -27.79
CA SER A 392 21.61 -3.95 -27.82
C SER A 392 22.77 -4.92 -27.55
N ALA A 393 23.72 -4.96 -28.48
CA ALA A 393 24.98 -5.69 -28.33
C ALA A 393 25.82 -5.21 -27.13
N ASP A 394 25.83 -3.90 -26.88
CA ASP A 394 26.56 -3.30 -25.75
C ASP A 394 25.95 -3.76 -24.42
N ARG A 395 24.62 -3.79 -24.30
CA ARG A 395 23.93 -4.28 -23.10
C ARG A 395 24.23 -5.73 -22.83
N LEU A 396 24.09 -6.59 -23.85
CA LEU A 396 24.41 -8.01 -23.70
C LEU A 396 25.88 -8.22 -23.29
N SER A 397 26.80 -7.42 -23.85
CA SER A 397 28.21 -7.49 -23.48
C SER A 397 28.45 -7.07 -22.03
N LYS A 398 27.83 -5.97 -21.58
CA LYS A 398 27.86 -5.49 -20.19
C LYS A 398 27.29 -6.50 -19.22
N LEU A 399 26.11 -7.06 -19.52
CA LEU A 399 25.48 -8.09 -18.70
C LEU A 399 26.40 -9.31 -18.53
N ARG A 400 26.94 -9.84 -19.64
CA ARG A 400 27.91 -10.96 -19.58
C ARG A 400 29.17 -10.61 -18.78
N GLU A 401 29.65 -9.37 -18.88
CA GLU A 401 30.82 -8.91 -18.13
C GLU A 401 30.52 -8.79 -16.63
N ASN A 402 29.34 -8.27 -16.29
CA ASN A 402 28.86 -8.18 -14.91
C ASN A 402 28.64 -9.58 -14.32
N THR A 403 28.03 -10.52 -15.05
CA THR A 403 27.90 -11.92 -14.63
C THR A 403 29.28 -12.52 -14.34
N ARG A 404 30.24 -12.41 -15.28
CA ARG A 404 31.61 -12.92 -15.11
C ARG A 404 32.28 -12.36 -13.85
N LYS A 405 32.13 -11.07 -13.56
CA LYS A 405 32.74 -10.43 -12.38
C LYS A 405 32.19 -10.94 -11.04
N ASN A 406 30.99 -11.50 -11.03
CA ASN A 406 30.38 -12.08 -9.83
C ASN A 406 30.68 -13.58 -9.68
N CYS A 407 31.18 -14.26 -10.72
CA CYS A 407 31.58 -15.68 -10.64
C CYS A 407 32.80 -15.90 -9.73
N SER A 408 32.82 -17.03 -9.03
CA SER A 408 34.01 -17.58 -8.38
C SER A 408 34.93 -18.25 -9.40
N ASP A 409 36.22 -18.39 -9.07
CA ASP A 409 37.20 -19.04 -9.95
C ASP A 409 36.77 -20.49 -10.32
N ALA A 410 36.16 -21.22 -9.39
CA ALA A 410 35.69 -22.59 -9.63
C ALA A 410 34.56 -22.73 -10.68
N GLN A 411 33.88 -21.62 -10.99
CA GLN A 411 32.82 -21.55 -11.98
C GLN A 411 33.32 -21.14 -13.37
N LEU A 412 34.55 -20.64 -13.47
CA LEU A 412 35.14 -20.15 -14.70
C LEU A 412 36.05 -21.22 -15.33
N GLU A 413 36.11 -21.25 -16.67
CA GLU A 413 37.09 -22.07 -17.37
C GLU A 413 38.51 -21.49 -17.21
N ALA A 414 39.53 -22.35 -17.29
CA ALA A 414 40.93 -21.98 -17.05
C ALA A 414 41.45 -20.80 -17.91
N SER A 415 40.90 -20.59 -19.11
CA SER A 415 41.19 -19.43 -19.96
C SER A 415 40.75 -18.10 -19.34
N GLN A 416 39.60 -18.10 -18.67
CA GLN A 416 39.02 -16.92 -18.01
C GLN A 416 39.66 -16.67 -16.65
N GLU A 417 39.95 -17.72 -15.86
CA GLU A 417 40.69 -17.62 -14.59
C GLU A 417 42.02 -16.83 -14.76
N GLN A 418 42.75 -17.11 -15.84
CA GLN A 418 44.00 -16.43 -16.17
C GLN A 418 43.80 -14.96 -16.56
N ALA A 419 42.68 -14.62 -17.21
CA ALA A 419 42.34 -13.24 -17.56
C ALA A 419 41.92 -12.43 -16.31
N THR A 420 41.11 -13.01 -15.43
CA THR A 420 40.71 -12.40 -14.15
C THR A 420 41.93 -12.14 -13.26
N SER A 421 42.84 -13.11 -13.17
CA SER A 421 44.11 -12.97 -12.45
C SER A 421 45.01 -11.88 -13.07
N ALA A 422 45.01 -11.72 -14.39
CA ALA A 422 45.79 -10.69 -15.11
C ALA A 422 45.19 -9.27 -14.97
N GLU A 423 43.86 -9.14 -14.86
CA GLU A 423 43.18 -7.88 -14.58
C GLU A 423 43.37 -7.43 -13.13
N GLN A 424 43.24 -8.35 -12.16
CA GLN A 424 43.47 -8.05 -10.74
C GLN A 424 44.94 -7.73 -10.43
N SER A 425 45.89 -8.37 -11.13
CA SER A 425 47.33 -8.11 -10.96
C SER A 425 47.83 -6.84 -11.64
N LYS A 426 47.07 -6.23 -12.55
CA LYS A 426 47.39 -4.92 -13.13
C LYS A 426 47.04 -3.74 -12.22
N ALA A 427 46.32 -3.97 -11.12
CA ALA A 427 45.75 -2.89 -10.31
C ALA A 427 46.36 -2.67 -8.92
N THR A 428 47.08 -3.60 -8.29
CA THR A 428 47.51 -3.39 -6.87
C THR A 428 48.86 -4.02 -6.54
N ASN A 429 49.72 -3.26 -5.84
CA ASN A 429 50.80 -3.83 -5.03
C ASN A 429 50.12 -4.75 -4.00
N ARG A 430 50.38 -6.06 -4.01
CA ARG A 430 49.84 -7.02 -3.04
C ARG A 430 50.95 -7.82 -2.37
N LEU A 431 50.74 -8.21 -1.12
CA LEU A 431 51.61 -9.16 -0.42
C LEU A 431 50.99 -10.55 -0.47
N THR A 432 51.82 -11.58 -0.67
CA THR A 432 51.37 -12.94 -0.35
C THR A 432 51.19 -13.08 1.16
N GLU A 433 50.25 -13.93 1.59
CA GLU A 433 50.00 -14.21 3.02
C GLU A 433 51.31 -14.48 3.79
N LYS A 434 52.19 -15.32 3.23
CA LYS A 434 53.51 -15.63 3.82
C LYS A 434 54.42 -14.42 3.97
N GLN A 435 54.41 -13.49 3.01
CA GLN A 435 55.21 -12.27 3.08
C GLN A 435 54.66 -11.29 4.12
N CYS A 436 53.34 -11.14 4.18
CA CYS A 436 52.67 -10.31 5.19
C CYS A 436 52.95 -10.84 6.61
N GLN A 437 52.72 -12.15 6.84
CA GLN A 437 53.03 -12.80 8.11
C GLN A 437 54.50 -12.68 8.50
N SER A 438 55.43 -12.79 7.54
CA SER A 438 56.87 -12.61 7.81
C SER A 438 57.22 -11.19 8.24
N ARG A 439 56.58 -10.16 7.67
CA ARG A 439 56.79 -8.75 8.03
C ARG A 439 56.22 -8.44 9.42
N LEU A 440 55.00 -8.89 9.68
CA LEU A 440 54.36 -8.78 11.00
C LEU A 440 55.19 -9.50 12.09
N ALA A 441 55.71 -10.70 11.80
CA ALA A 441 56.58 -11.44 12.72
C ALA A 441 57.95 -10.74 12.96
N SER A 442 58.39 -9.89 12.03
CA SER A 442 59.61 -9.09 12.19
C SER A 442 59.42 -7.83 13.04
N GLY A 443 58.19 -7.56 13.51
CA GLY A 443 57.83 -6.42 14.35
C GLY A 443 57.53 -5.15 13.56
N GLU A 444 57.30 -5.25 12.26
CA GLU A 444 56.81 -4.13 11.44
C GLU A 444 55.38 -3.75 11.90
N ASP A 445 55.11 -2.45 12.00
CA ASP A 445 53.81 -1.94 12.46
C ASP A 445 52.69 -2.35 11.48
N PRO A 446 51.63 -3.06 11.93
CA PRO A 446 50.52 -3.47 11.08
C PRO A 446 49.90 -2.31 10.28
N PHE A 447 49.80 -1.12 10.85
CA PHE A 447 49.19 0.03 10.16
C PHE A 447 50.13 0.67 9.13
N ALA A 448 51.44 0.53 9.29
CA ALA A 448 52.42 0.90 8.26
C ALA A 448 52.35 -0.03 7.05
N ILE A 449 52.10 -1.33 7.28
CA ILE A 449 51.86 -2.29 6.21
C ILE A 449 50.55 -1.97 5.49
N ILE A 450 49.45 -1.72 6.21
CA ILE A 450 48.16 -1.29 5.63
C ILE A 450 48.35 -0.06 4.73
N ALA A 451 49.07 0.96 5.20
CA ALA A 451 49.33 2.18 4.43
C ALA A 451 50.19 1.95 3.17
N ALA A 452 51.12 0.98 3.20
CA ALA A 452 51.94 0.62 2.04
C ALA A 452 51.19 -0.20 0.98
N PHE A 453 50.08 -0.83 1.37
CA PHE A 453 49.25 -1.69 0.52
C PHE A 453 47.77 -1.30 0.65
N PRO A 454 47.38 -0.07 0.28
CA PRO A 454 46.09 0.55 0.64
C PRO A 454 44.85 -0.11 0.05
N ASP A 455 45.01 -1.05 -0.88
CA ASP A 455 43.91 -1.73 -1.58
C ASP A 455 43.91 -3.26 -1.33
N ASP A 456 44.82 -3.77 -0.50
CA ASP A 456 45.00 -5.20 -0.25
C ASP A 456 44.24 -5.65 1.00
N VAL A 457 42.95 -5.95 0.83
CA VAL A 457 42.02 -6.36 1.90
C VAL A 457 42.55 -7.56 2.68
N ALA A 458 43.14 -8.56 2.01
CA ALA A 458 43.69 -9.74 2.68
C ALA A 458 44.88 -9.39 3.58
N THR A 459 45.75 -8.47 3.12
CA THR A 459 46.82 -7.92 3.94
C THR A 459 46.27 -7.11 5.12
N HIS A 460 45.23 -6.31 4.90
CA HIS A 460 44.59 -5.53 5.96
C HIS A 460 44.01 -6.42 7.05
N ASP A 461 43.28 -7.47 6.67
CA ASP A 461 42.66 -8.43 7.60
C ASP A 461 43.73 -9.06 8.53
N LEU A 462 44.84 -9.54 7.96
CA LEU A 462 45.97 -10.09 8.74
C LEU A 462 46.63 -9.06 9.67
N CYS A 463 46.74 -7.81 9.22
CA CYS A 463 47.29 -6.71 10.00
C CYS A 463 46.36 -6.34 11.17
N LEU A 464 45.05 -6.26 10.92
CA LEU A 464 44.02 -5.99 11.93
C LEU A 464 43.97 -7.08 13.00
N GLU A 465 43.99 -8.35 12.61
CA GLU A 465 44.06 -9.49 13.54
C GLU A 465 45.33 -9.45 14.41
N THR A 466 46.45 -8.98 13.86
CA THR A 466 47.71 -8.84 14.59
C THR A 466 47.68 -7.64 15.54
N ALA A 467 47.13 -6.50 15.10
CA ALA A 467 46.95 -5.32 15.94
C ALA A 467 46.00 -5.60 17.13
N ALA A 468 44.91 -6.35 16.90
CA ALA A 468 43.94 -6.75 17.92
C ALA A 468 44.56 -7.57 19.07
N LYS A 469 45.68 -8.29 18.84
CA LYS A 469 46.37 -9.04 19.90
C LYS A 469 47.06 -8.11 20.92
N ASN A 470 47.36 -6.89 20.53
CA ASN A 470 48.15 -5.94 21.31
C ASN A 470 47.33 -4.82 21.95
N ASP A 471 46.05 -4.67 21.59
CA ASP A 471 45.15 -3.60 22.05
C ASP A 471 43.73 -4.17 22.26
N ALA A 472 43.31 -4.26 23.53
CA ALA A 472 42.06 -4.92 23.92
C ALA A 472 40.79 -4.13 23.55
N GLU A 473 40.86 -2.79 23.49
CA GLU A 473 39.72 -1.97 23.05
C GLU A 473 39.60 -2.02 21.53
N PHE A 474 40.72 -1.94 20.82
CA PHE A 474 40.74 -2.15 19.36
C PHE A 474 40.28 -3.55 18.98
N ALA A 475 40.63 -4.58 19.75
CA ALA A 475 40.21 -5.97 19.49
C ALA A 475 38.68 -6.13 19.44
N LYS A 476 37.94 -5.38 20.27
CA LYS A 476 36.47 -5.40 20.26
C LYS A 476 35.94 -4.82 18.94
N GLN A 477 36.47 -3.66 18.53
CA GLN A 477 36.07 -3.03 17.28
C GLN A 477 36.50 -3.83 16.05
N ALA A 478 37.68 -4.44 16.05
CA ALA A 478 38.14 -5.29 14.96
C ALA A 478 37.24 -6.53 14.79
N LYS A 479 36.82 -7.15 15.91
CA LYS A 479 35.86 -8.25 15.86
C LYS A 479 34.51 -7.81 15.30
N GLN A 480 34.02 -6.64 15.69
CA GLN A 480 32.78 -6.08 15.13
C GLN A 480 32.96 -5.79 13.64
N TYR A 481 33.97 -5.04 13.22
CA TYR A 481 34.28 -4.78 11.81
C TYR A 481 34.19 -6.02 10.92
N PHE A 482 34.79 -7.14 11.32
CA PHE A 482 34.72 -8.38 10.54
C PHE A 482 33.31 -8.98 10.41
N SER A 483 32.48 -8.80 11.42
CA SER A 483 31.07 -9.22 11.42
C SER A 483 30.21 -8.25 10.60
N GLU A 484 30.34 -6.96 10.90
CA GLU A 484 29.46 -5.89 10.44
C GLU A 484 29.71 -5.53 8.97
N ARG A 485 30.94 -5.70 8.46
CA ARG A 485 31.24 -5.35 7.06
C ARG A 485 30.42 -6.15 6.06
N ALA A 486 30.05 -7.38 6.38
CA ALA A 486 29.28 -8.27 5.51
C ALA A 486 27.76 -8.15 5.70
N ASP A 487 27.31 -7.29 6.61
CA ASP A 487 25.91 -7.04 6.92
C ASP A 487 25.25 -6.12 5.89
N SER A 488 23.94 -5.90 6.00
CA SER A 488 23.13 -5.03 5.13
C SER A 488 23.62 -3.57 5.13
N TYR A 489 23.37 -2.86 4.02
CA TYR A 489 23.76 -1.46 3.86
C TYR A 489 23.07 -0.50 4.84
N TYR A 490 21.96 -0.91 5.46
CA TYR A 490 21.30 -0.17 6.54
C TYR A 490 22.09 -0.15 7.84
N ASN A 491 23.02 -1.11 8.00
CA ASN A 491 23.80 -1.27 9.22
C ASN A 491 24.55 0.02 9.58
N THR A 492 24.50 0.35 10.87
CA THR A 492 25.10 1.56 11.42
C THR A 492 26.16 1.15 12.43
N TRP A 493 27.34 0.78 11.92
CA TRP A 493 28.48 0.44 12.76
C TRP A 493 29.59 1.51 12.71
N PRO A 494 30.17 1.89 13.86
CA PRO A 494 29.58 1.77 15.19
C PRO A 494 28.32 2.63 15.31
N TYR A 495 27.37 2.24 16.16
CA TYR A 495 26.18 3.05 16.44
C TYR A 495 26.50 4.44 17.03
N ASP A 496 27.67 4.58 17.66
CA ASP A 496 28.16 5.81 18.27
C ASP A 496 29.45 6.24 17.53
N SER A 497 29.35 7.30 16.71
CA SER A 497 30.44 7.79 15.86
C SER A 497 31.64 8.29 16.66
N ASP A 498 31.44 8.79 17.89
CA ASP A 498 32.52 9.21 18.79
C ASP A 498 33.41 8.04 19.24
N ARG A 499 32.93 6.80 19.06
CA ARG A 499 33.69 5.58 19.39
C ARG A 499 34.46 5.03 18.20
N LEU A 500 34.29 5.55 16.99
CA LEU A 500 34.94 5.00 15.80
C LEU A 500 36.46 5.20 15.82
N ASP A 501 37.21 4.10 15.84
CA ASP A 501 38.67 4.15 15.74
C ASP A 501 39.11 4.48 14.30
N ARG A 502 39.74 5.65 14.11
CA ARG A 502 40.20 6.13 12.79
C ARG A 502 41.18 5.20 12.09
N ARG A 503 41.81 4.25 12.81
CA ARG A 503 42.68 3.23 12.21
C ARG A 503 41.93 2.30 11.24
N PHE A 504 40.60 2.24 11.28
CA PHE A 504 39.78 1.49 10.32
C PHE A 504 39.56 2.20 8.98
N SER A 505 39.98 3.46 8.82
CA SER A 505 39.75 4.24 7.60
C SER A 505 40.16 3.53 6.30
N LEU A 506 41.44 3.16 6.18
CA LEU A 506 41.95 2.44 5.01
C LEU A 506 41.33 1.03 4.86
N PRO A 507 41.24 0.20 5.92
CA PRO A 507 40.54 -1.08 5.84
C PRO A 507 39.09 -1.00 5.35
N CYS A 508 38.28 -0.10 5.91
CA CYS A 508 36.90 0.10 5.48
C CYS A 508 36.84 0.55 4.02
N SER A 509 37.65 1.54 3.63
CA SER A 509 37.70 2.02 2.25
C SER A 509 38.10 0.91 1.27
N ALA A 510 39.12 0.11 1.59
CA ALA A 510 39.56 -1.00 0.74
C ALA A 510 38.52 -2.11 0.64
N ALA A 511 37.93 -2.52 1.78
CA ALA A 511 36.87 -3.52 1.81
C ALA A 511 35.67 -3.08 0.98
N PHE A 512 35.12 -1.90 1.24
CA PHE A 512 33.99 -1.36 0.48
C PHE A 512 34.28 -1.29 -1.02
N ARG A 513 35.45 -0.76 -1.43
CA ARG A 513 35.84 -0.68 -2.85
C ARG A 513 35.98 -2.05 -3.50
N SER A 514 36.47 -3.05 -2.77
CA SER A 514 36.51 -4.45 -3.25
C SER A 514 35.12 -5.10 -3.35
N GLY A 515 34.14 -4.54 -2.63
CA GLY A 515 32.76 -4.98 -2.55
C GLY A 515 31.78 -4.28 -3.49
N LEU A 516 32.25 -3.43 -4.41
CA LEU A 516 31.43 -2.76 -5.45
C LEU A 516 30.92 -3.76 -6.52
N ARG A 517 30.21 -4.80 -6.07
CA ARG A 517 29.54 -5.86 -6.85
C ARG A 517 28.13 -5.42 -7.23
N TYR A 518 27.49 -6.20 -8.11
CA TYR A 518 26.15 -5.95 -8.64
C TYR A 518 25.04 -5.93 -7.58
N ASN A 519 25.22 -6.71 -6.50
CA ASN A 519 24.24 -6.82 -5.42
C ASN A 519 24.80 -6.21 -4.14
N ALA A 520 24.11 -5.21 -3.58
CA ALA A 520 24.44 -4.60 -2.31
C ALA A 520 24.36 -5.59 -1.15
N GLU A 521 23.39 -6.50 -1.13
CA GLU A 521 23.11 -7.40 0.01
C GLU A 521 24.03 -8.62 0.09
N HIS A 522 24.87 -8.81 -0.92
CA HIS A 522 25.78 -9.93 -0.92
C HIS A 522 26.75 -9.85 0.25
N LYS A 523 26.93 -10.94 1.00
CA LYS A 523 27.82 -11.04 2.18
C LYS A 523 29.28 -10.63 1.92
N LYS A 524 29.71 -10.57 0.65
CA LYS A 524 31.04 -10.07 0.23
C LYS A 524 31.02 -8.73 -0.53
N ALA A 525 29.87 -8.04 -0.59
CA ALA A 525 29.74 -6.69 -1.16
C ALA A 525 30.16 -5.59 -0.18
N PHE A 526 30.48 -5.99 1.06
CA PHE A 526 30.99 -5.13 2.11
C PHE A 526 30.12 -3.88 2.36
N CYS A 527 28.79 -4.01 2.24
CA CYS A 527 27.87 -2.88 2.24
C CYS A 527 27.56 -2.36 3.65
N GLY A 528 27.65 -3.20 4.69
CA GLY A 528 27.41 -2.80 6.08
C GLY A 528 28.39 -1.78 6.66
N ILE A 529 29.50 -1.48 5.98
CA ILE A 529 30.43 -0.40 6.33
C ILE A 529 30.21 0.90 5.55
N THR A 530 29.14 1.00 4.75
CA THR A 530 28.88 2.19 3.91
C THR A 530 28.68 3.44 4.76
N LYS A 531 27.83 3.37 5.81
CA LYS A 531 27.64 4.48 6.76
C LYS A 531 28.89 4.76 7.60
N THR A 532 29.68 3.73 7.92
CA THR A 532 30.98 3.89 8.62
C THR A 532 31.94 4.79 7.84
N LEU A 533 31.97 4.69 6.51
CA LEU A 533 32.78 5.59 5.67
C LEU A 533 32.35 7.05 5.82
N GLY A 534 31.04 7.30 5.91
CA GLY A 534 30.49 8.63 6.17
C GLY A 534 30.93 9.20 7.51
N MET A 535 30.94 8.36 8.57
CA MET A 535 31.40 8.75 9.90
C MET A 535 32.90 9.09 9.95
N LEU A 536 33.73 8.46 9.11
CA LEU A 536 35.17 8.74 9.04
C LEU A 536 35.47 10.09 8.37
N ASP A 537 34.67 10.47 7.37
CA ASP A 537 34.73 11.74 6.63
C ASP A 537 36.15 12.19 6.23
N ASP A 538 36.96 11.26 5.70
CA ASP A 538 38.37 11.49 5.33
C ASP A 538 38.68 11.17 3.86
N ASP A 539 39.93 11.37 3.43
CA ASP A 539 40.37 11.14 2.04
C ASP A 539 40.09 9.71 1.53
N ALA A 540 40.16 8.70 2.41
CA ALA A 540 39.91 7.31 2.04
C ALA A 540 38.41 7.04 1.84
N ALA A 541 37.56 7.65 2.68
CA ALA A 541 36.12 7.65 2.49
C ALA A 541 35.71 8.36 1.19
N MET A 542 36.29 9.53 0.90
CA MET A 542 36.03 10.27 -0.34
C MET A 542 36.47 9.50 -1.60
N LEU A 543 37.56 8.74 -1.52
CA LEU A 543 37.97 7.83 -2.61
C LEU A 543 36.94 6.70 -2.80
N ALA A 544 36.48 6.09 -1.71
CA ALA A 544 35.46 5.05 -1.75
C ALA A 544 34.14 5.56 -2.36
N PHE A 545 33.65 6.73 -1.93
CA PHE A 545 32.47 7.35 -2.50
C PHE A 545 32.64 7.72 -3.97
N ALA A 546 33.81 8.21 -4.39
CA ALA A 546 34.09 8.46 -5.80
C ALA A 546 34.00 7.18 -6.65
N GLU A 547 34.58 6.07 -6.17
CA GLU A 547 34.50 4.77 -6.86
C GLU A 547 33.08 4.19 -6.86
N ALA A 548 32.31 4.37 -5.78
CA ALA A 548 30.90 4.00 -5.75
C ALA A 548 30.10 4.78 -6.81
N ILE A 549 30.28 6.10 -6.84
CA ILE A 549 29.67 6.99 -7.85
C ILE A 549 30.05 6.55 -9.26
N ASP A 550 31.21 5.96 -9.51
CA ASP A 550 31.57 5.53 -10.87
C ASP A 550 31.09 4.12 -11.22
N ARG A 551 31.00 3.21 -10.24
CA ARG A 551 30.89 1.76 -10.49
C ARG A 551 29.53 1.15 -10.15
N LEU A 552 28.81 1.67 -9.17
CA LEU A 552 27.51 1.11 -8.75
C LEU A 552 26.43 1.37 -9.80
N GLU A 553 25.44 0.49 -9.92
CA GLU A 553 24.27 0.74 -10.79
C GLU A 553 23.37 1.81 -10.19
N GLN A 554 22.61 2.52 -11.03
CA GLN A 554 21.97 3.78 -10.63
C GLN A 554 20.87 3.64 -9.60
N ASP A 555 20.41 2.43 -9.41
CA ASP A 555 19.37 1.93 -8.53
C ASP A 555 19.94 1.07 -7.39
N ASP A 556 21.27 0.99 -7.24
CA ASP A 556 21.91 0.34 -6.10
C ASP A 556 21.61 1.09 -4.81
N ASP A 557 21.07 0.38 -3.82
CA ASP A 557 20.62 0.98 -2.57
C ASP A 557 21.72 1.63 -1.74
N ARG A 558 22.99 1.23 -1.92
CA ARG A 558 24.12 1.89 -1.25
C ARG A 558 24.23 3.36 -1.61
N PHE A 559 23.62 3.81 -2.71
CA PHE A 559 23.60 5.24 -3.04
C PHE A 559 22.89 6.09 -2.01
N GLU A 560 21.87 5.59 -1.31
CA GLU A 560 21.17 6.35 -0.27
C GLU A 560 22.13 6.80 0.85
N PRO A 561 22.77 5.89 1.62
CA PRO A 561 23.71 6.30 2.67
C PRO A 561 24.97 7.00 2.14
N VAL A 562 25.41 6.71 0.90
CA VAL A 562 26.55 7.42 0.28
C VAL A 562 26.20 8.89 0.03
N LEU A 563 25.03 9.18 -0.53
CA LEU A 563 24.61 10.55 -0.84
C LEU A 563 24.26 11.34 0.42
N GLU A 564 23.62 10.70 1.41
CA GLU A 564 23.39 11.28 2.75
C GLU A 564 24.71 11.66 3.42
N SER A 565 25.67 10.72 3.48
CA SER A 565 26.99 10.97 4.05
C SER A 565 27.72 12.12 3.34
N LEU A 566 27.61 12.21 2.02
CA LEU A 566 28.17 13.33 1.25
C LEU A 566 27.44 14.65 1.53
N ALA A 567 26.11 14.62 1.67
CA ALA A 567 25.31 15.81 1.99
C ALA A 567 25.63 16.37 3.39
N GLU A 568 25.99 15.53 4.34
CA GLU A 568 26.35 15.91 5.72
C GLU A 568 27.85 16.16 5.94
N SER A 569 28.70 15.69 5.01
CA SER A 569 30.17 15.79 5.09
C SER A 569 30.67 17.24 5.26
N ASN A 570 31.75 17.38 6.01
CA ASN A 570 32.53 18.63 6.14
C ASN A 570 33.81 18.62 5.27
N HIS A 571 34.02 17.55 4.49
CA HIS A 571 35.23 17.38 3.70
C HIS A 571 35.27 18.32 2.48
N ALA A 572 36.46 18.80 2.13
CA ALA A 572 36.66 19.73 1.01
C ALA A 572 36.26 19.18 -0.36
N ARG A 573 36.18 17.85 -0.51
CA ARG A 573 35.78 17.16 -1.74
C ARG A 573 34.28 16.92 -1.88
N LYS A 574 33.48 17.23 -0.86
CA LYS A 574 32.01 17.06 -0.87
C LYS A 574 31.37 17.64 -2.14
N ALA A 575 31.64 18.90 -2.43
CA ALA A 575 31.06 19.59 -3.58
C ALA A 575 31.43 18.91 -4.90
N GLU A 576 32.70 18.56 -5.10
CA GLU A 576 33.20 17.83 -6.28
C GLU A 576 32.41 16.53 -6.50
N LEU A 577 32.24 15.73 -5.44
CA LEU A 577 31.59 14.41 -5.53
C LEU A 577 30.08 14.51 -5.74
N LEU A 578 29.39 15.44 -5.08
CA LEU A 578 27.96 15.69 -5.32
C LEU A 578 27.72 16.14 -6.77
N HIS A 579 28.54 17.04 -7.32
CA HIS A 579 28.46 17.42 -8.73
C HIS A 579 28.73 16.25 -9.68
N ARG A 580 29.69 15.39 -9.35
CA ARG A 580 30.01 14.20 -10.13
C ARG A 580 28.83 13.23 -10.16
N ALA A 581 28.20 12.97 -9.02
CA ALA A 581 27.01 12.13 -8.91
C ALA A 581 25.82 12.72 -9.69
N ALA A 582 25.55 14.02 -9.54
CA ALA A 582 24.48 14.71 -10.29
C ALA A 582 24.69 14.62 -11.81
N ARG A 583 25.93 14.80 -12.30
CA ARG A 583 26.25 14.64 -13.73
C ARG A 583 26.05 13.22 -14.22
N ARG A 584 26.41 12.22 -13.41
CA ARG A 584 26.21 10.82 -13.77
C ARG A 584 24.72 10.51 -13.91
N PHE A 585 23.88 10.99 -13.00
CA PHE A 585 22.42 10.87 -13.10
C PHE A 585 21.88 11.56 -14.36
N LEU A 586 22.32 12.79 -14.66
CA LEU A 586 21.86 13.49 -15.86
C LEU A 586 22.32 12.80 -17.17
N GLY A 587 23.51 12.20 -17.16
CA GLY A 587 24.09 11.50 -18.31
C GLY A 587 23.42 10.17 -18.65
N SER A 588 22.73 9.55 -17.70
CA SER A 588 22.07 8.24 -17.82
C SER A 588 20.54 8.33 -17.90
N ARG A 589 19.99 9.55 -18.01
CA ARG A 589 18.55 9.79 -17.95
C ARG A 589 17.74 8.92 -18.92
N SER A 590 18.29 8.58 -20.08
CA SER A 590 17.63 7.68 -21.03
C SER A 590 17.44 6.26 -20.49
N GLU A 591 18.40 5.76 -19.70
CA GLU A 591 18.33 4.43 -19.09
C GLU A 591 17.24 4.42 -18.01
N ALA A 592 17.22 5.44 -17.14
CA ALA A 592 16.20 5.58 -16.11
C ALA A 592 14.79 5.80 -16.70
N LEU A 593 14.66 6.49 -17.84
CA LEU A 593 13.38 6.60 -18.57
C LEU A 593 12.92 5.27 -19.18
N GLU A 594 13.83 4.45 -19.68
CA GLU A 594 13.48 3.14 -20.20
C GLU A 594 13.03 2.21 -19.08
N LYS A 595 13.72 2.24 -17.93
CA LYS A 595 13.32 1.50 -16.74
C LYS A 595 11.94 1.93 -16.25
N GLN A 596 11.68 3.23 -16.18
CA GLN A 596 10.35 3.76 -15.84
C GLN A 596 9.26 3.21 -16.77
N LYS A 597 9.50 3.20 -18.08
CA LYS A 597 8.53 2.64 -19.05
C LYS A 597 8.33 1.14 -18.89
N ARG A 598 9.37 0.39 -18.51
CA ARG A 598 9.25 -1.05 -18.20
C ARG A 598 8.39 -1.25 -16.95
N ILE A 599 8.60 -0.46 -15.90
CA ILE A 599 7.81 -0.50 -14.66
C ILE A 599 6.35 -0.13 -14.94
N GLU A 600 6.10 0.96 -15.67
CA GLU A 600 4.76 1.37 -16.08
C GLU A 600 4.06 0.30 -16.93
N ALA A 601 4.81 -0.43 -17.76
CA ALA A 601 4.27 -1.55 -18.55
C ALA A 601 4.02 -2.82 -17.74
N LYS A 602 4.66 -3.01 -16.57
CA LYS A 602 4.41 -4.14 -15.66
C LYS A 602 3.13 -3.95 -14.83
N GLY A 603 2.53 -2.76 -14.82
CA GLY A 603 1.34 -2.48 -14.01
C GLY A 603 1.66 -2.30 -12.51
N PRO A 604 0.63 -2.17 -11.65
CA PRO A 604 0.79 -1.88 -10.22
C PRO A 604 1.10 -3.16 -9.41
N THR A 605 2.23 -3.81 -9.68
CA THR A 605 2.73 -4.92 -8.85
C THR A 605 3.53 -4.37 -7.66
N LEU A 606 3.63 -5.14 -6.56
CA LEU A 606 4.49 -4.78 -5.42
C LEU A 606 5.93 -4.52 -5.87
N ASP A 607 6.47 -5.34 -6.77
CA ASP A 607 7.78 -5.13 -7.41
C ASP A 607 7.85 -3.77 -8.13
N ALA A 608 6.85 -3.42 -8.92
CA ALA A 608 6.79 -2.14 -9.62
C ALA A 608 6.70 -0.95 -8.64
N MET A 609 6.05 -1.13 -7.48
CA MET A 609 5.92 -0.11 -6.44
C MET A 609 7.24 0.16 -5.70
N PHE A 610 8.08 -0.87 -5.48
CA PHE A 610 9.37 -0.72 -4.79
C PHE A 610 10.55 -0.42 -5.73
N MET A 611 10.41 -0.68 -7.04
CA MET A 611 11.44 -0.35 -8.02
C MET A 611 11.60 1.17 -8.23
N GLN A 612 12.69 1.73 -7.72
CA GLN A 612 13.07 3.11 -8.04
C GLN A 612 13.79 3.21 -9.40
N ASN A 613 13.47 4.25 -10.16
CA ASN A 613 14.09 4.55 -11.46
C ASN A 613 15.57 4.92 -11.34
N SER A 614 15.97 5.55 -10.23
CA SER A 614 17.37 5.82 -9.87
C SER A 614 17.49 6.30 -8.42
N LYS A 615 18.27 5.59 -7.62
CA LYS A 615 18.73 5.96 -6.26
C LYS A 615 19.76 7.11 -6.27
N LEU A 616 20.34 7.41 -7.45
CA LEU A 616 21.28 8.52 -7.64
C LEU A 616 20.58 9.90 -7.80
N ARG A 617 19.27 9.92 -8.06
CA ARG A 617 18.48 11.14 -8.29
C ARG A 617 18.65 12.22 -7.21
N PRO A 618 18.67 11.92 -5.89
CA PRO A 618 18.84 12.93 -4.85
C PRO A 618 20.14 13.74 -4.96
N ALA A 619 21.17 13.20 -5.61
CA ALA A 619 22.43 13.90 -5.84
C ALA A 619 22.24 15.21 -6.61
N LEU A 620 21.26 15.29 -7.51
CA LEU A 620 20.94 16.51 -8.24
C LEU A 620 20.48 17.61 -7.28
N SER A 621 19.54 17.29 -6.39
CA SER A 621 19.06 18.23 -5.37
C SER A 621 20.19 18.67 -4.45
N TYR A 622 20.96 17.74 -3.87
CA TYR A 622 22.10 18.08 -3.00
C TYR A 622 23.14 18.97 -3.69
N ALA A 623 23.46 18.70 -4.95
CA ALA A 623 24.40 19.49 -5.74
C ALA A 623 23.87 20.90 -6.05
N LEU A 624 22.57 21.06 -6.30
CA LEU A 624 21.96 22.37 -6.56
C LEU A 624 21.90 23.24 -5.31
N HIS A 625 21.73 22.65 -4.12
CA HIS A 625 21.75 23.36 -2.83
C HIS A 625 23.12 23.96 -2.47
N LEU A 626 24.20 23.57 -3.13
CA LEU A 626 25.53 24.18 -2.92
C LEU A 626 25.62 25.62 -3.49
N GLU A 627 24.79 25.94 -4.49
CA GLU A 627 24.68 27.26 -5.12
C GLU A 627 26.00 27.87 -5.64
N ASP A 628 26.92 27.02 -6.09
CA ASP A 628 28.20 27.43 -6.65
C ASP A 628 28.21 27.49 -8.20
N GLU A 629 29.37 27.77 -8.80
CA GLU A 629 29.50 27.88 -10.26
C GLU A 629 29.17 26.58 -11.00
N GLU A 630 29.38 25.42 -10.38
CA GLU A 630 29.02 24.14 -10.97
C GLU A 630 27.52 23.86 -10.83
N SER A 631 26.88 24.30 -9.73
CA SER A 631 25.41 24.31 -9.62
C SER A 631 24.77 25.10 -10.77
N GLU A 632 25.32 26.25 -11.17
CA GLU A 632 24.82 27.01 -12.33
C GLU A 632 24.91 26.21 -13.65
N ARG A 633 25.99 25.44 -13.84
CA ARG A 633 26.15 24.59 -15.03
C ARG A 633 25.19 23.41 -15.02
N LEU A 634 24.89 22.86 -13.84
CA LEU A 634 23.86 21.83 -13.70
C LEU A 634 22.48 22.39 -14.06
N VAL A 635 22.15 23.61 -13.62
CA VAL A 635 20.91 24.30 -14.03
C VAL A 635 20.83 24.43 -15.55
N ASP A 636 21.93 24.81 -16.22
CA ASP A 636 21.96 24.90 -17.68
C ASP A 636 21.65 23.55 -18.36
N ILE A 637 22.10 22.42 -17.78
CA ILE A 637 21.81 21.07 -18.30
C ILE A 637 20.34 20.68 -18.04
N VAL A 638 19.86 20.92 -16.81
CA VAL A 638 18.48 20.58 -16.39
C VAL A 638 17.46 21.32 -17.27
N LEU A 639 17.64 22.63 -17.41
CA LEU A 639 16.68 23.50 -18.13
C LEU A 639 16.87 23.50 -19.66
N ALA A 640 17.91 22.83 -20.18
CA ALA A 640 18.02 22.57 -21.62
C ALA A 640 17.01 21.51 -22.10
N SER A 641 16.50 20.66 -21.20
CA SER A 641 15.54 19.61 -21.53
C SER A 641 14.10 20.10 -21.44
N ARG A 642 13.29 19.86 -22.48
CA ARG A 642 11.85 20.20 -22.48
C ARG A 642 10.91 19.00 -22.34
N GLU A 643 11.46 17.78 -22.37
CA GLU A 643 10.68 16.54 -22.34
C GLU A 643 11.01 15.71 -21.10
N ASN A 644 10.04 14.88 -20.68
CA ASN A 644 10.14 13.92 -19.58
C ASN A 644 10.66 14.52 -18.26
N LEU A 645 10.17 15.72 -17.91
CA LEU A 645 10.61 16.46 -16.73
C LEU A 645 10.34 15.73 -15.40
N ALA A 646 9.37 14.81 -15.37
CA ALA A 646 9.02 14.05 -14.18
C ALA A 646 10.21 13.29 -13.57
N ILE A 647 11.16 12.83 -14.40
CA ILE A 647 12.34 12.08 -13.94
C ILE A 647 13.27 12.90 -13.04
N LEU A 648 13.23 14.22 -13.15
CA LEU A 648 14.04 15.13 -12.35
C LEU A 648 13.54 15.27 -10.91
N GLY A 649 12.31 14.83 -10.61
CA GLY A 649 11.69 14.97 -9.30
C GLY A 649 11.67 16.42 -8.80
N LEU A 650 12.16 16.64 -7.58
CA LEU A 650 12.30 17.97 -6.95
C LEU A 650 13.48 18.78 -7.49
N GLY A 651 14.43 18.13 -8.19
CA GLY A 651 15.61 18.80 -8.75
C GLY A 651 15.29 19.88 -9.78
N LEU A 652 14.09 19.84 -10.39
CA LEU A 652 13.62 20.90 -11.28
C LEU A 652 13.28 22.19 -10.50
N GLY A 653 12.55 22.08 -9.38
CA GLY A 653 12.24 23.19 -8.49
C GLY A 653 13.51 23.76 -7.84
N ASP A 654 14.44 22.89 -7.46
CA ASP A 654 15.76 23.32 -6.97
C ASP A 654 16.53 24.14 -8.03
N ALA A 655 16.44 23.75 -9.30
CA ALA A 655 17.06 24.52 -10.38
C ALA A 655 16.42 25.91 -10.53
N PHE A 656 15.09 26.04 -10.41
CA PHE A 656 14.41 27.33 -10.40
C PHE A 656 14.87 28.20 -9.23
N ARG A 657 14.96 27.63 -8.02
CA ARG A 657 15.46 28.32 -6.84
C ARG A 657 16.89 28.87 -7.04
N VAL A 658 17.79 28.09 -7.65
CA VAL A 658 19.13 28.56 -8.02
C VAL A 658 19.07 29.67 -9.07
N VAL A 659 18.21 29.56 -10.09
CA VAL A 659 17.97 30.63 -11.08
C VAL A 659 17.61 31.95 -10.38
N ARG A 660 16.70 31.91 -9.41
CA ARG A 660 16.33 33.08 -8.58
C ARG A 660 17.52 33.63 -7.82
N ARG A 661 18.17 32.80 -6.98
CA ARG A 661 19.23 33.26 -6.06
C ARG A 661 20.47 33.76 -6.79
N ARG A 662 20.79 33.21 -7.97
CA ARG A 662 21.94 33.60 -8.80
C ARG A 662 21.60 34.64 -9.88
N GLY A 663 20.33 35.02 -10.04
CA GLY A 663 19.90 36.02 -11.02
C GLY A 663 20.07 35.59 -12.48
N LEU A 664 19.79 34.32 -12.80
CA LEU A 664 20.06 33.72 -14.12
C LEU A 664 18.95 34.02 -15.14
N ASN A 665 18.83 35.28 -15.57
CA ASN A 665 17.76 35.74 -16.49
C ASN A 665 17.64 34.96 -17.81
N ARG A 666 18.71 34.26 -18.24
CA ARG A 666 18.71 33.42 -19.45
C ARG A 666 17.68 32.29 -19.43
N HIS A 667 17.20 31.89 -18.26
CA HIS A 667 16.27 30.77 -18.07
C HIS A 667 14.81 31.16 -17.85
N LEU A 668 14.51 32.46 -17.81
CA LEU A 668 13.17 32.97 -17.49
C LEU A 668 12.08 32.48 -18.46
N SER A 669 12.41 32.32 -19.75
CA SER A 669 11.45 31.78 -20.72
C SER A 669 11.01 30.35 -20.36
N PHE A 670 11.93 29.54 -19.83
CA PHE A 670 11.61 28.17 -19.42
C PHE A 670 10.72 28.18 -18.17
N VAL A 671 11.05 28.99 -17.17
CA VAL A 671 10.24 29.13 -15.94
C VAL A 671 8.80 29.47 -16.28
N HIS A 672 8.60 30.44 -17.17
CA HIS A 672 7.28 30.84 -17.64
C HIS A 672 6.58 29.76 -18.50
N ASP A 673 7.30 29.10 -19.42
CA ASP A 673 6.75 27.99 -20.22
C ASP A 673 6.32 26.80 -19.32
N TYR A 674 7.04 26.54 -18.24
CA TYR A 674 6.71 25.50 -17.28
C TYR A 674 5.40 25.81 -16.53
N LEU A 675 5.26 27.03 -16.00
CA LEU A 675 4.02 27.46 -15.33
C LEU A 675 2.79 27.35 -16.24
N LYS A 676 2.93 27.69 -17.54
CA LYS A 676 1.86 27.49 -18.53
C LYS A 676 1.52 26.02 -18.76
N THR A 677 2.52 25.15 -18.73
CA THR A 677 2.32 23.70 -18.87
C THR A 677 1.55 23.16 -17.67
N VAL A 678 1.88 23.64 -16.47
CA VAL A 678 1.16 23.29 -15.23
C VAL A 678 -0.30 23.78 -15.27
N GLU A 679 -0.53 25.02 -15.72
CA GLU A 679 -1.88 25.56 -15.94
C GLU A 679 -2.69 24.66 -16.89
N GLN A 680 -2.14 24.30 -18.05
CA GLN A 680 -2.82 23.42 -19.02
C GLN A 680 -3.05 22.00 -18.49
N ALA A 681 -2.12 21.46 -17.71
CA ALA A 681 -2.26 20.14 -17.12
C ALA A 681 -3.36 20.09 -16.05
N SER A 682 -3.53 21.19 -15.30
CA SER A 682 -4.52 21.31 -14.22
C SER A 682 -5.97 21.09 -14.66
N GLU A 683 -6.28 21.32 -15.95
CA GLU A 683 -7.61 21.08 -16.52
C GLU A 683 -7.96 19.59 -16.62
N LYS A 684 -6.96 18.70 -16.56
CA LYS A 684 -7.11 17.26 -16.83
C LYS A 684 -6.82 16.36 -15.64
N ILE A 685 -6.24 16.90 -14.57
CA ILE A 685 -5.78 16.12 -13.43
C ILE A 685 -6.58 16.46 -12.17
N GLY A 686 -6.71 15.48 -11.27
CA GLY A 686 -7.46 15.67 -10.03
C GLY A 686 -6.72 16.47 -8.97
N SER A 687 -5.43 16.23 -8.79
CA SER A 687 -4.57 16.99 -7.89
C SER A 687 -3.11 16.89 -8.34
N PHE A 688 -2.25 17.77 -7.83
CA PHE A 688 -0.83 17.79 -8.19
C PHE A 688 -0.04 16.89 -7.25
N GLU A 689 0.67 15.91 -7.79
CA GLU A 689 1.74 15.25 -7.04
C GLU A 689 2.71 16.25 -6.41
N PHE A 690 3.29 15.92 -5.24
CA PHE A 690 4.16 16.84 -4.50
C PHE A 690 5.24 17.46 -5.37
N ARG A 691 5.90 16.65 -6.23
CA ARG A 691 6.93 17.15 -7.14
C ARG A 691 6.45 18.26 -8.07
N VAL A 692 5.21 18.18 -8.57
CA VAL A 692 4.65 19.18 -9.47
C VAL A 692 4.34 20.45 -8.68
N LEU A 693 3.78 20.30 -7.48
CA LEU A 693 3.45 21.41 -6.59
C LEU A 693 4.71 22.17 -6.15
N TYR A 694 5.75 21.45 -5.69
CA TYR A 694 7.05 22.00 -5.33
C TYR A 694 7.68 22.78 -6.50
N ASN A 695 7.74 22.15 -7.67
CA ASN A 695 8.34 22.76 -8.86
C ASN A 695 7.56 23.99 -9.35
N ALA A 696 6.22 23.95 -9.31
CA ALA A 696 5.38 25.07 -9.70
C ALA A 696 5.49 26.24 -8.72
N ALA A 697 5.55 25.97 -7.41
CA ALA A 697 5.77 26.99 -6.40
C ALA A 697 7.14 27.68 -6.58
N GLU A 698 8.24 26.92 -6.68
CA GLU A 698 9.58 27.48 -6.89
C GLU A 698 9.68 28.24 -8.22
N ALA A 699 9.00 27.77 -9.28
CA ALA A 699 8.91 28.51 -10.54
C ALA A 699 8.18 29.86 -10.38
N ALA A 700 7.05 29.89 -9.67
CA ALA A 700 6.28 31.11 -9.43
C ALA A 700 7.06 32.12 -8.58
N ILE A 701 7.70 31.67 -7.51
CA ILE A 701 8.60 32.45 -6.65
C ILE A 701 9.76 33.01 -7.48
N THR A 702 10.37 32.19 -8.34
CA THR A 702 11.48 32.59 -9.20
C THR A 702 11.07 33.66 -10.21
N PHE A 703 9.92 33.48 -10.88
CA PHE A 703 9.44 34.43 -11.88
C PHE A 703 9.11 35.78 -11.24
N ALA A 704 8.40 35.77 -10.11
CA ALA A 704 8.03 36.96 -9.36
C ALA A 704 9.24 37.68 -8.75
N GLY A 705 10.28 36.96 -8.34
CA GLY A 705 11.49 37.53 -7.75
C GLY A 705 12.42 38.20 -8.76
N LEU A 706 12.47 37.71 -10.01
CA LEU A 706 13.38 38.24 -11.03
C LEU A 706 12.74 39.27 -11.97
N VAL A 707 11.47 39.08 -12.37
CA VAL A 707 10.77 39.97 -13.32
C VAL A 707 9.35 40.26 -12.84
N PRO A 708 9.18 41.05 -11.77
CA PRO A 708 7.88 41.27 -11.15
C PRO A 708 6.86 41.95 -12.07
N GLU A 709 7.31 42.83 -12.96
CA GLU A 709 6.45 43.56 -13.91
C GLU A 709 5.66 42.64 -14.84
N ASP A 710 6.27 41.52 -15.27
CA ASP A 710 5.64 40.52 -16.13
C ASP A 710 4.97 39.40 -15.32
N ALA A 711 5.60 39.00 -14.20
CA ALA A 711 5.17 37.87 -13.39
C ALA A 711 3.87 38.13 -12.63
N VAL A 712 3.70 39.31 -12.02
CA VAL A 712 2.52 39.61 -11.19
C VAL A 712 1.22 39.55 -12.02
N PRO A 713 1.11 40.19 -13.21
CA PRO A 713 -0.07 40.04 -14.05
C PRO A 713 -0.32 38.59 -14.48
N PHE A 714 0.73 37.84 -14.82
CA PHE A 714 0.63 36.44 -15.21
C PHE A 714 0.10 35.55 -14.07
N LEU A 715 0.69 35.66 -12.88
CA LEU A 715 0.29 34.86 -11.71
C LEU A 715 -1.13 35.20 -11.23
N LYS A 716 -1.56 36.47 -11.35
CA LYS A 716 -2.96 36.84 -11.14
C LYS A 716 -3.87 36.18 -12.18
N GLY A 717 -3.46 36.13 -13.45
CA GLY A 717 -4.17 35.39 -14.49
C GLY A 717 -4.32 33.91 -14.14
N LEU A 718 -3.23 33.26 -13.73
CA LEU A 718 -3.20 31.85 -13.33
C LEU A 718 -4.07 31.58 -12.09
N PHE A 719 -4.07 32.48 -11.10
CA PHE A 719 -4.98 32.43 -9.96
C PHE A 719 -6.46 32.49 -10.40
N GLN A 720 -6.80 33.39 -11.35
CA GLN A 720 -8.16 33.49 -11.88
C GLN A 720 -8.57 32.28 -12.72
N THR A 721 -7.66 31.70 -13.52
CA THR A 721 -7.88 30.42 -14.21
C THR A 721 -8.20 29.32 -13.20
N ALA A 722 -7.42 29.23 -12.12
CA ALA A 722 -7.59 28.22 -11.09
C ALA A 722 -8.98 28.31 -10.41
N LEU A 723 -9.50 29.51 -10.18
CA LEU A 723 -10.84 29.69 -9.60
C LEU A 723 -11.95 29.06 -10.44
N GLY A 724 -11.76 28.99 -11.77
CA GLY A 724 -12.70 28.40 -12.73
C GLY A 724 -12.59 26.90 -12.93
N LEU A 725 -11.61 26.23 -12.31
CA LEU A 725 -11.47 24.77 -12.40
C LEU A 725 -12.61 24.05 -11.67
N THR A 726 -13.08 22.95 -12.25
CA THR A 726 -14.12 22.10 -11.68
C THR A 726 -13.59 21.18 -10.60
N ASN A 727 -12.35 20.69 -10.75
CA ASN A 727 -11.72 19.84 -9.75
C ASN A 727 -11.15 20.68 -8.58
N ALA A 728 -11.61 20.38 -7.37
CA ALA A 728 -11.23 21.12 -6.17
C ALA A 728 -9.76 20.93 -5.74
N GLY A 729 -9.16 19.75 -5.98
CA GLY A 729 -7.76 19.48 -5.67
C GLY A 729 -6.82 20.34 -6.54
N ALA A 730 -6.90 20.15 -7.86
CA ALA A 730 -6.11 20.90 -8.83
C ALA A 730 -6.33 22.42 -8.74
N LYS A 731 -7.55 22.87 -8.43
CA LYS A 731 -7.87 24.27 -8.15
C LYS A 731 -7.00 24.85 -7.04
N ILE A 732 -6.98 24.21 -5.88
CA ILE A 732 -6.27 24.74 -4.72
C ILE A 732 -4.76 24.61 -4.91
N ASP A 733 -4.28 23.52 -5.51
CA ASP A 733 -2.85 23.32 -5.80
C ASP A 733 -2.30 24.41 -6.75
N LEU A 734 -3.07 24.76 -7.77
CA LEU A 734 -2.73 25.83 -8.70
C LEU A 734 -2.80 27.21 -8.03
N ILE A 735 -3.80 27.46 -7.17
CA ILE A 735 -3.89 28.68 -6.35
C ILE A 735 -2.68 28.80 -5.42
N ALA A 736 -2.30 27.73 -4.71
CA ALA A 736 -1.16 27.73 -3.82
C ALA A 736 0.15 28.04 -4.57
N SER A 737 0.33 27.44 -5.74
CA SER A 737 1.47 27.73 -6.62
C SER A 737 1.50 29.19 -7.07
N ALA A 738 0.35 29.75 -7.49
CA ALA A 738 0.25 31.16 -7.88
C ALA A 738 0.58 32.11 -6.73
N LEU A 739 -0.01 31.85 -5.56
CA LEU A 739 0.15 32.66 -4.36
C LEU A 739 1.60 32.68 -3.88
N SER A 740 2.34 31.59 -4.05
CA SER A 740 3.76 31.52 -3.70
C SER A 740 4.56 32.65 -4.34
N GLY A 741 4.32 32.96 -5.62
CA GLY A 741 4.96 34.10 -6.28
C GLY A 741 4.33 35.46 -5.94
N LEU A 742 3.00 35.53 -5.81
CA LEU A 742 2.29 36.77 -5.47
C LEU A 742 2.60 37.29 -4.07
N LEU A 743 2.93 36.40 -3.13
CA LEU A 743 3.30 36.70 -1.74
C LEU A 743 4.51 37.62 -1.62
N LEU A 744 5.42 37.59 -2.60
CA LEU A 744 6.58 38.49 -2.64
C LEU A 744 6.21 39.95 -2.94
N HIS A 745 4.94 40.21 -3.23
CA HIS A 745 4.41 41.51 -3.67
C HIS A 745 3.14 41.88 -2.89
N GLN A 746 2.55 43.03 -3.19
CA GLN A 746 1.34 43.49 -2.52
C GLN A 746 0.13 42.59 -2.83
N LEU A 747 -0.38 41.91 -1.80
CA LEU A 747 -1.58 41.08 -1.89
C LEU A 747 -2.88 41.89 -1.89
N GLU A 748 -3.88 41.32 -2.57
CA GLU A 748 -5.28 41.77 -2.53
C GLU A 748 -6.03 40.98 -1.44
N ASP A 749 -7.23 41.44 -1.04
CA ASP A 749 -8.01 40.79 0.01
C ASP A 749 -8.32 39.31 -0.30
N GLU A 750 -8.66 39.01 -1.55
CA GLU A 750 -8.94 37.63 -1.98
C GLU A 750 -7.71 36.73 -1.84
N HIS A 751 -6.53 37.22 -2.22
CA HIS A 751 -5.27 36.49 -2.07
C HIS A 751 -4.95 36.21 -0.58
N ARG A 752 -5.20 37.18 0.30
CA ARG A 752 -5.01 37.02 1.76
C ARG A 752 -5.94 35.97 2.36
N GLN A 753 -7.20 35.93 1.93
CA GLN A 753 -8.17 34.92 2.39
C GLN A 753 -7.75 33.51 1.98
N TRP A 754 -7.31 33.35 0.73
CA TRP A 754 -6.80 32.07 0.25
C TRP A 754 -5.51 31.64 0.93
N LEU A 755 -4.60 32.57 1.22
CA LEU A 755 -3.39 32.28 1.99
C LEU A 755 -3.73 31.69 3.37
N LEU A 756 -4.65 32.33 4.11
CA LEU A 756 -5.09 31.85 5.42
C LEU A 756 -5.80 30.49 5.33
N ARG A 757 -6.56 30.25 4.26
CA ARG A 757 -7.22 28.96 4.00
C ARG A 757 -6.20 27.85 3.73
N ILE A 758 -5.20 28.11 2.90
CA ILE A 758 -4.15 27.13 2.56
C ILE A 758 -3.29 26.83 3.79
N LEU A 759 -2.72 27.85 4.43
CA LEU A 759 -1.85 27.65 5.61
C LEU A 759 -2.62 27.13 6.82
N GLY A 760 -3.92 27.41 6.89
CA GLY A 760 -4.81 26.93 7.95
C GLY A 760 -5.22 25.47 7.83
N ASN A 761 -4.93 24.81 6.70
CA ASN A 761 -5.13 23.37 6.57
C ASN A 761 -4.13 22.66 7.50
N ARG A 762 -4.62 21.76 8.36
CA ARG A 762 -3.84 21.15 9.45
C ARG A 762 -3.40 19.71 9.15
N ASN A 763 -3.85 19.07 8.07
CA ASN A 763 -3.68 17.62 7.90
C ASN A 763 -2.75 17.22 6.75
N GLY A 764 -1.46 17.51 6.86
CA GLY A 764 -0.42 16.95 5.99
C GLY A 764 -0.48 17.34 4.51
N GLU A 765 -1.35 18.27 4.13
CA GLU A 765 -1.54 18.66 2.75
C GLU A 765 -0.32 19.41 2.18
N TYR A 766 0.29 18.85 1.15
CA TYR A 766 1.56 19.35 0.60
C TYR A 766 1.48 20.76 -0.02
N ARG A 767 0.28 21.22 -0.34
CA ARG A 767 -0.02 22.54 -0.90
C ARG A 767 0.47 23.73 -0.07
N VAL A 768 0.75 23.52 1.22
CA VAL A 768 1.28 24.58 2.10
C VAL A 768 2.75 24.92 1.81
N TYR A 769 3.51 24.01 1.19
CA TYR A 769 4.95 24.19 0.95
C TYR A 769 5.28 25.52 0.28
N GLY A 770 4.65 25.82 -0.87
CA GLY A 770 4.97 27.00 -1.67
C GLY A 770 4.76 28.33 -0.93
N PRO A 771 3.57 28.54 -0.31
CA PRO A 771 3.35 29.69 0.56
C PRO A 771 4.34 29.82 1.71
N LEU A 772 4.71 28.72 2.38
CA LEU A 772 5.72 28.72 3.44
C LEU A 772 7.10 29.15 2.90
N ALA A 773 7.55 28.54 1.79
CA ALA A 773 8.82 28.88 1.15
C ALA A 773 8.87 30.36 0.69
N ALA A 774 7.75 30.93 0.26
CA ALA A 774 7.65 32.35 -0.06
C ALA A 774 7.74 33.24 1.20
N LEU A 775 7.07 32.87 2.29
CA LEU A 775 7.13 33.59 3.58
C LEU A 775 8.55 33.59 4.18
N ALA A 776 9.30 32.51 4.02
CA ALA A 776 10.70 32.42 4.42
C ALA A 776 11.61 33.43 3.69
N GLY A 777 11.26 33.81 2.45
CA GLY A 777 12.01 34.78 1.65
C GLY A 777 11.44 36.20 1.64
N LEU A 778 10.41 36.47 2.45
CA LEU A 778 9.67 37.73 2.43
C LEU A 778 10.41 38.83 3.20
N ASP A 779 10.47 40.04 2.63
CA ASP A 779 10.95 41.22 3.37
C ASP A 779 9.84 41.75 4.30
N VAL A 780 9.86 41.27 5.55
CA VAL A 780 8.88 41.60 6.59
C VAL A 780 8.84 43.11 6.87
N SER A 781 9.91 43.85 6.60
CA SER A 781 9.98 45.31 6.81
C SER A 781 9.10 46.10 5.84
N GLN A 782 8.68 45.49 4.73
CA GLN A 782 7.87 46.12 3.68
C GLN A 782 6.39 45.74 3.76
N LEU A 783 5.97 45.01 4.80
CA LEU A 783 4.59 44.57 4.94
C LEU A 783 3.63 45.74 5.26
N PRO A 784 2.41 45.75 4.67
CA PRO A 784 1.36 46.70 5.02
C PRO A 784 0.95 46.63 6.50
N ALA A 785 0.48 47.75 7.06
CA ALA A 785 0.04 47.82 8.46
C ALA A 785 -1.19 46.96 8.78
N ASP A 786 -1.98 46.61 7.76
CA ASP A 786 -3.17 45.74 7.84
C ASP A 786 -2.86 44.26 7.55
N TRP A 787 -1.58 43.87 7.49
CA TRP A 787 -1.16 42.48 7.33
C TRP A 787 -1.62 41.61 8.52
N PRO A 788 -2.25 40.44 8.31
CA PRO A 788 -2.75 39.57 9.38
C PRO A 788 -1.62 38.74 10.02
N ALA A 789 -0.64 39.43 10.61
CA ALA A 789 0.58 38.82 11.13
C ALA A 789 0.31 37.74 12.21
N ALA A 790 -0.67 38.00 13.08
CA ALA A 790 -1.01 37.08 14.17
C ALA A 790 -1.61 35.76 13.64
N ASP A 791 -2.55 35.85 12.70
CA ASP A 791 -3.21 34.68 12.12
C ASP A 791 -2.22 33.85 11.30
N ILE A 792 -1.39 34.50 10.48
CA ILE A 792 -0.35 33.82 9.70
C ILE A 792 0.67 33.15 10.62
N LYS A 793 1.14 33.84 11.67
CA LYS A 793 2.05 33.25 12.67
C LYS A 793 1.46 31.97 13.27
N ALA A 794 0.18 32.00 13.66
CA ALA A 794 -0.50 30.84 14.23
C ALA A 794 -0.70 29.70 13.22
N SER A 795 -0.96 30.02 11.95
CA SER A 795 -1.03 29.02 10.87
C SER A 795 0.32 28.36 10.61
N VAL A 796 1.40 29.15 10.51
CA VAL A 796 2.77 28.65 10.25
C VAL A 796 3.27 27.77 11.40
N TYR A 797 3.06 28.17 12.66
CA TYR A 797 3.57 27.44 13.84
C TYR A 797 3.15 25.96 13.87
N HIS A 798 1.97 25.63 13.35
CA HIS A 798 1.49 24.25 13.31
C HIS A 798 2.31 23.36 12.37
N HIS A 799 2.83 23.93 11.29
CA HIS A 799 3.62 23.19 10.30
C HIS A 799 5.08 23.02 10.71
N VAL A 800 5.51 23.69 11.79
CA VAL A 800 6.87 23.60 12.34
C VAL A 800 7.14 22.25 13.01
N TYR A 801 6.10 21.58 13.52
CA TYR A 801 6.22 20.35 14.33
C TYR A 801 5.33 19.22 13.80
N PHE A 802 5.31 19.05 12.48
CA PHE A 802 4.54 17.98 11.84
C PHE A 802 5.12 16.61 12.21
N ASP A 803 4.30 15.64 12.65
CA ASP A 803 4.76 14.34 13.18
C ASP A 803 5.59 13.58 12.11
N PRO A 804 6.92 13.41 12.29
CA PRO A 804 7.83 13.02 11.22
C PRO A 804 7.99 11.50 11.09
N LYS A 805 7.01 10.69 11.52
CA LYS A 805 7.06 9.22 11.41
C LYS A 805 6.19 8.59 10.30
N PRO A 806 6.23 9.04 9.04
CA PRO A 806 5.70 8.22 7.97
C PRO A 806 6.68 7.06 7.70
N MET A 807 6.17 5.82 7.67
CA MET A 807 6.99 4.65 7.31
C MET A 807 7.50 4.68 5.86
N VAL A 808 6.97 5.57 4.99
CA VAL A 808 7.23 5.52 3.53
C VAL A 808 7.33 6.91 2.84
N ASP A 809 6.85 8.02 3.41
CA ASP A 809 6.78 9.33 2.72
C ASP A 809 7.56 10.47 3.43
N TYR A 810 8.74 10.82 2.92
CA TYR A 810 9.59 11.89 3.47
C TYR A 810 9.15 13.32 3.11
N THR A 811 8.06 13.51 2.36
CA THR A 811 7.55 14.83 1.94
C THR A 811 7.32 15.81 3.11
N PRO A 812 6.80 15.40 4.28
CA PRO A 812 6.58 16.31 5.40
C PRO A 812 7.82 17.06 5.88
N MET A 813 9.02 16.49 5.72
CA MET A 813 10.28 17.15 6.08
C MET A 813 10.53 18.45 5.28
N TYR A 814 10.08 18.52 4.03
CA TYR A 814 10.20 19.73 3.20
C TYR A 814 9.27 20.84 3.67
N ILE A 815 8.08 20.48 4.13
CA ILE A 815 7.10 21.42 4.69
C ILE A 815 7.61 21.94 6.03
N GLU A 816 8.11 21.05 6.89
CA GLU A 816 8.69 21.41 8.18
C GLU A 816 9.83 22.42 8.01
N ALA A 817 10.81 22.10 7.14
CA ALA A 817 11.94 22.99 6.88
C ALA A 817 11.47 24.38 6.40
N ALA A 818 10.54 24.43 5.44
CA ALA A 818 9.97 25.69 4.96
C ALA A 818 9.18 26.44 6.04
N ALA A 819 8.46 25.73 6.91
CA ALA A 819 7.69 26.33 8.01
C ALA A 819 8.60 26.94 9.08
N ARG A 820 9.71 26.27 9.41
CA ARG A 820 10.73 26.77 10.35
C ARG A 820 11.35 28.05 9.83
N ASP A 821 11.84 28.04 8.59
CA ASP A 821 12.42 29.22 7.95
C ASP A 821 11.41 30.38 7.89
N ALA A 822 10.14 30.10 7.56
CA ALA A 822 9.07 31.08 7.55
C ALA A 822 8.79 31.65 8.95
N TYR A 823 8.73 30.80 9.98
CA TYR A 823 8.46 31.22 11.35
C TYR A 823 9.58 32.09 11.89
N GLU A 824 10.84 31.68 11.71
CA GLU A 824 12.01 32.44 12.14
C GLU A 824 12.07 33.81 11.43
N ASN A 825 11.81 33.86 10.12
CA ASN A 825 11.74 35.12 9.38
C ASN A 825 10.63 36.04 9.88
N LEU A 826 9.45 35.51 10.20
CA LEU A 826 8.29 36.29 10.64
C LEU A 826 8.38 36.77 12.09
N THR A 827 9.14 36.09 12.95
CA THR A 827 9.11 36.30 14.40
C THR A 827 10.45 36.72 15.01
N GLU A 828 11.56 36.50 14.30
CA GLU A 828 12.93 36.59 14.83
C GLU A 828 13.21 35.64 16.03
N GLU A 829 12.31 34.67 16.29
CA GLU A 829 12.43 33.67 17.36
C GLU A 829 13.00 32.37 16.79
N ALA A 830 14.18 31.95 17.29
CA ALA A 830 14.74 30.64 16.95
C ALA A 830 13.94 29.52 17.61
N LEU A 831 13.56 28.52 16.83
CA LEU A 831 12.79 27.37 17.31
C LEU A 831 13.72 26.30 17.90
N PRO A 832 13.33 25.60 18.98
CA PRO A 832 14.12 24.48 19.51
C PRO A 832 14.30 23.39 18.44
N PRO A 833 15.48 22.72 18.40
CA PRO A 833 15.70 21.60 17.49
C PRO A 833 14.69 20.49 17.79
N PHE A 834 14.37 19.70 16.76
CA PHE A 834 13.68 18.44 16.98
C PHE A 834 14.65 17.54 17.75
N ASP A 835 14.28 17.10 18.95
CA ASP A 835 15.02 16.07 19.67
C ASP A 835 14.13 14.85 19.90
N ASP A 836 14.71 13.65 19.96
CA ASP A 836 13.98 12.41 20.20
C ASP A 836 13.40 12.33 21.64
N SER A 837 13.48 13.42 22.41
CA SER A 837 12.94 13.46 23.77
C SER A 837 11.45 13.82 23.72
N ASP A 838 10.63 12.88 24.21
CA ASP A 838 9.16 12.87 24.17
C ASP A 838 8.49 12.55 22.82
N GLN A 839 8.95 11.47 22.17
CA GLN A 839 8.16 10.81 21.13
C GLN A 839 6.84 10.17 21.63
N TYR A 840 6.55 10.15 22.94
CA TYR A 840 5.34 9.50 23.47
C TYR A 840 4.76 10.20 24.69
N ALA A 841 3.49 10.57 24.59
CA ALA A 841 2.70 11.07 25.71
C ALA A 841 2.71 10.10 26.92
N ASN A 842 3.10 8.83 26.75
CA ASN A 842 3.20 7.76 27.75
C ASN A 842 4.00 8.12 29.02
N ARG A 843 4.86 9.13 28.97
CA ARG A 843 5.64 9.59 30.14
C ARG A 843 5.09 10.85 30.82
N ILE A 844 4.07 11.49 30.24
CA ILE A 844 3.46 12.71 30.79
C ILE A 844 2.58 12.36 32.00
N PRO A 845 2.74 12.94 33.19
CA PRO A 845 1.80 12.71 34.28
C PRO A 845 0.35 13.08 33.89
N GLU A 846 -0.66 12.32 34.36
CA GLU A 846 -2.07 12.54 33.97
C GLU A 846 -2.55 13.99 34.19
N ASP A 847 -2.09 14.64 35.26
CA ASP A 847 -2.40 16.03 35.61
C ASP A 847 -1.76 17.08 34.68
N HIS A 848 -0.87 16.65 33.78
CA HIS A 848 -0.20 17.49 32.79
C HIS A 848 -0.70 17.25 31.36
N LEU A 849 -1.50 16.21 31.10
CA LEU A 849 -2.01 15.88 29.76
C LEU A 849 -2.76 17.07 29.12
N ILE A 850 -3.61 17.78 29.87
CA ILE A 850 -4.39 18.91 29.33
C ILE A 850 -3.47 20.04 28.84
N LYS A 851 -2.38 20.31 29.57
CA LYS A 851 -1.40 21.33 29.18
C LYS A 851 -0.60 20.91 27.94
N ALA A 852 -0.37 19.60 27.77
CA ALA A 852 0.39 19.06 26.65
C ALA A 852 -0.25 19.34 25.28
N ILE A 853 -1.57 19.51 25.21
CA ILE A 853 -2.28 19.91 23.96
C ILE A 853 -1.68 21.20 23.35
N ALA A 854 -1.20 22.12 24.19
CA ALA A 854 -0.65 23.40 23.75
C ALA A 854 0.84 23.34 23.39
N HIS A 855 1.48 22.17 23.50
CA HIS A 855 2.93 21.99 23.33
C HIS A 855 3.27 20.93 22.27
N PRO A 856 2.85 21.10 21.00
CA PRO A 856 3.15 20.16 19.92
C PRO A 856 4.65 20.04 19.65
N GLU A 857 5.46 21.03 20.07
CA GLU A 857 6.92 20.98 19.99
C GLU A 857 7.57 19.98 20.96
N ARG A 858 6.79 19.43 21.89
CA ARG A 858 7.25 18.48 22.89
C ARG A 858 6.49 17.16 22.86
N TYR A 859 5.26 17.14 22.37
CA TYR A 859 4.37 16.00 22.52
C TYR A 859 3.60 15.74 21.23
N SER A 860 3.58 14.48 20.78
CA SER A 860 2.66 14.05 19.71
C SER A 860 1.22 14.17 20.19
N ILE A 861 0.45 15.05 19.55
CA ILE A 861 -0.93 15.40 19.94
C ILE A 861 -1.87 14.19 19.84
N GLN A 862 -1.67 13.33 18.83
CA GLN A 862 -2.38 12.06 18.71
C GLN A 862 -2.28 11.24 19.99
N HIS A 863 -1.05 11.00 20.46
CA HIS A 863 -0.77 10.20 21.65
C HIS A 863 -1.24 10.89 22.93
N VAL A 864 -1.23 12.22 22.98
CA VAL A 864 -1.80 12.97 24.13
C VAL A 864 -3.30 12.69 24.26
N PHE A 865 -4.07 12.76 23.17
CA PHE A 865 -5.51 12.48 23.20
C PHE A 865 -5.82 11.00 23.41
N GLU A 866 -5.04 10.10 22.81
CA GLU A 866 -5.15 8.66 23.04
C GLU A 866 -5.02 8.34 24.52
N ARG A 867 -3.98 8.86 25.19
CA ARG A 867 -3.81 8.67 26.64
C ARG A 867 -4.91 9.28 27.49
N MET A 868 -5.49 10.40 27.07
CA MET A 868 -6.64 10.97 27.77
C MET A 868 -7.86 10.04 27.70
N ALA A 869 -8.08 9.41 26.55
CA ALA A 869 -9.14 8.43 26.36
C ALA A 869 -8.87 7.14 27.16
N GLU A 870 -7.65 6.60 27.12
CA GLU A 870 -7.23 5.43 27.90
C GLU A 870 -7.36 5.65 29.42
N ALA A 871 -6.88 6.81 29.91
CA ALA A 871 -6.98 7.19 31.31
C ALA A 871 -8.42 7.55 31.73
N GLN A 872 -9.38 7.55 30.80
CA GLN A 872 -10.78 7.93 31.03
C GLN A 872 -10.90 9.30 31.72
N LEU A 873 -10.08 10.26 31.30
CA LEU A 873 -9.93 11.54 31.96
C LEU A 873 -11.23 12.37 31.88
N ARG A 874 -11.79 12.72 33.05
CA ARG A 874 -12.97 13.60 33.15
C ARG A 874 -12.59 14.93 33.80
N SER A 875 -12.54 15.98 33.00
CA SER A 875 -12.21 17.34 33.46
C SER A 875 -12.85 18.40 32.56
N HIS A 876 -13.55 19.36 33.17
CA HIS A 876 -14.09 20.51 32.43
C HIS A 876 -12.99 21.36 31.78
N ASP A 877 -11.79 21.37 32.35
CA ASP A 877 -10.65 22.15 31.83
C ASP A 877 -10.12 21.60 30.50
N LEU A 878 -10.51 20.38 30.11
CA LEU A 878 -10.16 19.78 28.81
C LEU A 878 -10.97 20.35 27.64
N ILE A 879 -12.22 20.76 27.88
CA ILE A 879 -13.19 21.06 26.83
C ILE A 879 -12.72 22.23 25.96
N ALA A 880 -12.21 23.29 26.58
CA ALA A 880 -11.74 24.48 25.87
C ALA A 880 -10.49 24.19 24.99
N PRO A 881 -9.38 23.61 25.51
CA PRO A 881 -8.21 23.33 24.68
C PRO A 881 -8.46 22.26 23.61
N ALA A 882 -9.12 21.14 23.95
CA ALA A 882 -9.45 20.10 22.97
C ALA A 882 -10.42 20.63 21.91
N GLY A 883 -11.41 21.44 22.31
CA GLY A 883 -12.36 22.05 21.40
C GLY A 883 -11.77 23.08 20.46
N ALA A 884 -10.87 23.94 20.96
CA ALA A 884 -10.16 24.90 20.12
C ALA A 884 -9.30 24.19 19.07
N TRP A 885 -8.61 23.11 19.49
CA TRP A 885 -7.81 22.30 18.58
C TRP A 885 -8.68 21.61 17.51
N LEU A 886 -9.80 20.98 17.90
CA LEU A 886 -10.72 20.30 16.97
C LEU A 886 -11.35 21.28 15.96
N LEU A 887 -11.75 22.47 16.41
CA LEU A 887 -12.32 23.50 15.53
C LEU A 887 -11.31 23.93 14.46
N GLU A 888 -10.06 24.17 14.88
CA GLU A 888 -8.99 24.56 13.95
C GLU A 888 -8.59 23.43 13.01
N SER A 889 -8.57 22.17 13.48
CA SER A 889 -8.24 21.03 12.63
C SER A 889 -9.32 20.75 11.59
N LEU A 890 -10.60 20.96 11.90
CA LEU A 890 -11.72 20.77 10.97
C LEU A 890 -12.03 21.97 10.07
N ARG A 891 -11.47 23.15 10.38
CA ARG A 891 -11.84 24.44 9.75
C ARG A 891 -11.79 24.43 8.22
N PHE A 892 -10.82 23.72 7.65
CA PHE A 892 -10.57 23.61 6.21
C PHE A 892 -10.49 22.16 5.73
N SER A 893 -11.12 21.22 6.43
CA SER A 893 -11.01 19.79 6.09
C SER A 893 -11.63 19.43 4.74
N ALA A 894 -12.50 20.28 4.16
CA ALA A 894 -12.99 20.10 2.79
C ALA A 894 -11.91 20.30 1.71
N ASP A 895 -10.75 20.86 2.09
CA ASP A 895 -9.61 21.06 1.20
C ASP A 895 -8.59 19.92 1.28
N GLU A 896 -8.90 18.86 2.05
CA GLU A 896 -8.06 17.67 2.22
C GLU A 896 -8.46 16.61 1.19
N PHE A 897 -7.50 16.19 0.38
CA PHE A 897 -7.66 15.25 -0.73
C PHE A 897 -6.66 14.09 -0.68
N ARG A 898 -5.63 14.18 0.17
CA ARG A 898 -4.57 13.17 0.30
C ARG A 898 -4.51 12.69 1.75
N TYR A 899 -4.43 11.37 1.95
CA TYR A 899 -4.29 10.70 3.24
C TYR A 899 -5.19 11.26 4.36
N ASP A 900 -6.34 10.62 4.62
CA ASP A 900 -7.18 10.97 5.78
C ASP A 900 -6.52 10.49 7.09
N GLN A 901 -5.44 11.13 7.52
CA GLN A 901 -4.81 10.92 8.84
C GLN A 901 -5.67 11.54 9.96
N GLY A 902 -6.95 11.15 10.04
CA GLY A 902 -7.89 11.68 11.04
C GLY A 902 -7.70 11.12 12.46
N TYR A 903 -6.68 10.30 12.73
CA TYR A 903 -6.53 9.57 14.02
C TYR A 903 -6.49 10.50 15.24
N ASP A 904 -5.85 11.66 15.12
CA ASP A 904 -5.80 12.68 16.17
C ASP A 904 -7.17 13.33 16.42
N ARG A 905 -7.95 13.62 15.36
CA ARG A 905 -9.33 14.11 15.43
C ARG A 905 -10.25 13.09 16.09
N TRP A 906 -10.10 11.81 15.73
CA TRP A 906 -10.84 10.71 16.34
C TRP A 906 -10.53 10.57 17.83
N ASN A 907 -9.25 10.57 18.21
CA ASN A 907 -8.86 10.52 19.61
C ASN A 907 -9.31 11.76 20.40
N CYS A 908 -9.28 12.95 19.80
CA CYS A 908 -9.85 14.15 20.40
C CYS A 908 -11.37 14.00 20.63
N LEU A 909 -12.12 13.48 19.65
CA LEU A 909 -13.56 13.22 19.80
C LEU A 909 -13.85 12.20 20.92
N ARG A 910 -13.06 11.12 21.03
CA ARG A 910 -13.16 10.16 22.15
C ARG A 910 -12.99 10.85 23.50
N ALA A 911 -11.98 11.71 23.64
CA ALA A 911 -11.73 12.45 24.87
C ALA A 911 -12.87 13.44 25.20
N LEU A 912 -13.46 14.08 24.19
CA LEU A 912 -14.62 14.97 24.34
C LEU A 912 -15.90 14.22 24.71
N VAL A 913 -16.14 13.02 24.18
CA VAL A 913 -17.31 12.18 24.52
C VAL A 913 -17.39 11.92 26.02
N LEU A 914 -16.25 11.71 26.68
CA LEU A 914 -16.18 11.45 28.13
C LEU A 914 -16.67 12.62 28.98
N GLN A 915 -16.73 13.84 28.44
CA GLN A 915 -17.22 15.03 29.14
C GLN A 915 -18.74 15.24 28.99
N ALA A 916 -19.44 14.37 28.25
CA ALA A 916 -20.89 14.36 28.07
C ALA A 916 -21.47 15.72 27.61
N GLU A 917 -22.60 16.16 28.19
CA GLU A 917 -23.34 17.37 27.74
C GLU A 917 -22.46 18.63 27.64
N ALA A 918 -21.38 18.71 28.42
CA ALA A 918 -20.49 19.87 28.43
C ALA A 918 -19.69 20.04 27.11
N SER A 919 -19.53 18.97 26.31
CA SER A 919 -18.84 19.00 25.01
C SER A 919 -19.74 19.47 23.86
N ILE A 920 -21.07 19.43 24.02
CA ILE A 920 -22.04 19.75 22.96
C ILE A 920 -21.80 21.12 22.33
N PRO A 921 -21.53 22.22 23.07
CA PRO A 921 -21.31 23.53 22.46
C PRO A 921 -20.11 23.57 21.51
N VAL A 922 -19.03 22.86 21.84
CA VAL A 922 -17.82 22.78 21.00
C VAL A 922 -18.08 21.97 19.74
N LEU A 923 -18.71 20.81 19.89
CA LEU A 923 -19.08 19.95 18.76
C LEU A 923 -20.07 20.65 17.82
N ALA A 924 -21.03 21.39 18.38
CA ALA A 924 -21.97 22.20 17.62
C ALA A 924 -21.25 23.30 16.83
N ALA A 925 -20.25 23.97 17.42
CA ALA A 925 -19.47 24.98 16.71
C ALA A 925 -18.72 24.41 15.48
N CYS A 926 -18.38 23.12 15.48
CA CYS A 926 -17.76 22.46 14.32
C CYS A 926 -18.74 22.36 13.13
N LEU A 927 -20.04 22.21 13.39
CA LEU A 927 -21.06 22.14 12.34
C LEU A 927 -21.27 23.49 11.62
N ASP A 928 -20.88 24.59 12.26
CA ASP A 928 -21.00 25.94 11.69
C ASP A 928 -19.73 26.36 10.90
N LEU A 929 -18.76 25.44 10.71
CA LEU A 929 -17.55 25.71 9.94
C LEU A 929 -17.84 25.77 8.43
N PRO A 930 -17.39 26.82 7.71
CA PRO A 930 -17.74 27.03 6.31
C PRO A 930 -17.07 26.06 5.32
N TYR A 931 -15.93 25.46 5.70
CA TYR A 931 -15.12 24.58 4.84
C TYR A 931 -14.79 23.24 5.51
N ILE A 932 -15.68 22.74 6.37
CA ILE A 932 -15.58 21.38 6.90
C ILE A 932 -16.01 20.38 5.83
N LYS A 933 -15.27 19.27 5.70
CA LYS A 933 -15.64 18.16 4.82
C LYS A 933 -16.99 17.60 5.28
N LYS A 934 -17.92 17.38 4.33
CA LYS A 934 -19.31 17.01 4.66
C LYS A 934 -19.42 15.70 5.45
N ASP A 935 -18.48 14.78 5.27
CA ASP A 935 -18.44 13.49 5.99
C ASP A 935 -18.42 13.68 7.52
N TRP A 936 -17.74 14.73 8.01
CA TRP A 936 -17.66 15.02 9.44
C TRP A 936 -19.01 15.34 10.08
N TYR A 937 -19.99 15.82 9.32
CA TYR A 937 -21.29 16.19 9.88
C TYR A 937 -22.00 14.99 10.53
N VAL A 938 -22.03 13.84 9.86
CA VAL A 938 -22.70 12.63 10.39
C VAL A 938 -22.05 12.20 11.70
N TYR A 939 -20.71 12.13 11.74
CA TYR A 939 -19.97 11.76 12.95
C TYR A 939 -20.21 12.75 14.10
N LEU A 940 -20.15 14.05 13.83
CA LEU A 940 -20.43 15.09 14.82
C LEU A 940 -21.86 14.97 15.37
N PHE A 941 -22.87 14.71 14.55
CA PHE A 941 -24.24 14.51 15.02
C PHE A 941 -24.38 13.27 15.90
N MET A 942 -23.79 12.14 15.51
CA MET A 942 -23.82 10.90 16.27
C MET A 942 -23.13 11.07 17.64
N VAL A 943 -21.96 11.71 17.65
CA VAL A 943 -21.19 12.02 18.86
C VAL A 943 -21.93 13.02 19.76
N MET A 944 -22.49 14.09 19.19
CA MET A 944 -23.29 15.07 19.94
C MET A 944 -24.48 14.41 20.63
N ARG A 945 -25.16 13.47 19.96
CA ARG A 945 -26.24 12.76 20.63
C ARG A 945 -25.75 11.76 21.68
N LEU A 946 -24.62 11.10 21.45
CA LEU A 946 -24.03 10.29 22.51
C LEU A 946 -23.71 11.14 23.75
N CYS A 947 -23.33 12.40 23.57
CA CYS A 947 -23.12 13.35 24.66
C CYS A 947 -24.41 13.85 25.34
N LEU A 948 -25.53 13.93 24.60
CA LEU A 948 -26.82 14.48 25.05
C LEU A 948 -27.53 13.59 26.08
N ASN A 949 -27.94 14.09 27.24
CA ASN A 949 -28.79 13.30 28.14
C ASN A 949 -30.21 13.16 27.55
N GLU A 950 -30.50 11.99 26.97
CA GLU A 950 -31.73 11.72 26.23
C GLU A 950 -32.97 11.62 27.13
N ALA A 951 -32.80 11.15 28.36
CA ALA A 951 -33.89 11.09 29.33
C ALA A 951 -34.30 12.51 29.77
N LYS A 952 -33.31 13.37 30.01
CA LYS A 952 -33.50 14.78 30.36
C LYS A 952 -34.14 15.57 29.22
N ALA A 953 -33.68 15.38 27.97
CA ALA A 953 -34.30 16.00 26.80
C ALA A 953 -35.80 15.63 26.68
N ARG A 954 -36.14 14.34 26.85
CA ARG A 954 -37.55 13.89 26.86
C ARG A 954 -38.36 14.52 27.99
N ALA A 955 -37.82 14.57 29.20
CA ALA A 955 -38.46 15.20 30.35
C ALA A 955 -38.73 16.70 30.11
N GLU A 956 -37.72 17.43 29.63
CA GLU A 956 -37.79 18.86 29.36
C GLU A 956 -38.78 19.18 28.24
N TYR A 957 -38.69 18.49 27.10
CA TYR A 957 -39.58 18.73 25.95
C TYR A 957 -41.03 18.31 26.24
N ALA A 958 -41.22 17.23 27.02
CA ALA A 958 -42.55 16.86 27.48
C ALA A 958 -43.17 17.92 28.39
N ALA A 959 -42.39 18.70 29.15
CA ALA A 959 -42.91 19.80 29.99
C ALA A 959 -42.98 21.17 29.26
N MET A 960 -42.38 21.29 28.08
CA MET A 960 -42.18 22.57 27.39
C MET A 960 -43.45 23.12 26.71
N PRO A 961 -43.79 24.42 26.87
CA PRO A 961 -44.95 25.02 26.20
C PRO A 961 -44.90 24.88 24.66
N ALA A 962 -46.07 24.76 24.02
CA ALA A 962 -46.16 24.58 22.57
C ALA A 962 -45.47 25.71 21.77
N GLU A 963 -45.59 26.96 22.23
CA GLU A 963 -44.95 28.12 21.60
C GLU A 963 -43.42 27.99 21.55
N GLU A 964 -42.82 27.47 22.62
CA GLU A 964 -41.37 27.27 22.70
C GLU A 964 -40.90 26.07 21.88
N LEU A 965 -41.68 24.98 21.86
CA LEU A 965 -41.44 23.83 20.98
C LEU A 965 -41.44 24.25 19.49
N PHE A 966 -42.42 25.06 19.09
CA PHE A 966 -42.51 25.57 17.72
C PHE A 966 -41.34 26.50 17.39
N ARG A 967 -41.00 27.43 18.28
CA ARG A 967 -39.85 28.34 18.09
C ARG A 967 -38.55 27.58 17.86
N ARG A 968 -38.32 26.50 18.63
CA ARG A 968 -37.11 25.65 18.50
C ARG A 968 -37.12 24.77 17.25
N LEU A 969 -38.29 24.40 16.71
CA LEU A 969 -38.39 23.63 15.45
C LEU A 969 -38.33 24.52 14.20
N GLU A 970 -38.87 25.74 14.25
CA GLU A 970 -38.85 26.69 13.14
C GLU A 970 -37.43 27.20 12.85
N ASN A 971 -36.63 27.43 13.90
CA ASN A 971 -35.24 27.86 13.79
C ASN A 971 -34.37 27.13 14.83
N PRO A 972 -34.05 25.85 14.60
CA PRO A 972 -33.31 25.06 15.58
C PRO A 972 -31.88 25.57 15.71
N ALA A 973 -31.46 25.80 16.95
CA ALA A 973 -30.07 26.08 17.23
C ALA A 973 -29.21 24.84 16.91
N THR A 974 -27.94 25.04 16.59
CA THR A 974 -27.01 23.94 16.23
C THR A 974 -26.92 22.87 17.33
N VAL A 975 -27.08 23.27 18.60
CA VAL A 975 -27.14 22.37 19.77
C VAL A 975 -28.41 21.51 19.85
N ASP A 976 -29.50 21.90 19.19
CA ASP A 976 -30.78 21.17 19.20
C ASP A 976 -30.87 20.14 18.05
N LEU A 977 -30.02 20.26 17.04
CA LEU A 977 -29.97 19.37 15.87
C LEU A 977 -29.89 17.86 16.18
N PRO A 978 -29.13 17.37 17.18
CA PRO A 978 -29.13 15.94 17.50
C PRO A 978 -30.45 15.45 18.13
N ALA A 979 -31.36 16.34 18.56
CA ALA A 979 -32.57 16.00 19.31
C ALA A 979 -33.88 16.37 18.60
N LEU A 980 -33.83 16.72 17.32
CA LEU A 980 -35.00 17.21 16.57
C LEU A 980 -36.14 16.20 16.47
N ASP A 981 -35.81 14.91 16.43
CA ASP A 981 -36.78 13.81 16.45
C ASP A 981 -37.59 13.77 17.75
N ILE A 982 -36.91 13.86 18.91
CA ILE A 982 -37.55 13.94 20.24
C ILE A 982 -38.39 15.22 20.34
N LEU A 983 -37.83 16.36 19.90
CA LEU A 983 -38.49 17.66 19.95
C LEU A 983 -39.76 17.69 19.10
N ALA A 984 -39.71 17.15 17.87
CA ALA A 984 -40.84 17.04 16.96
C ALA A 984 -41.93 16.10 17.53
N ALA A 985 -41.53 14.96 18.10
CA ALA A 985 -42.47 14.04 18.73
C ALA A 985 -43.23 14.70 19.91
N ALA A 986 -42.54 15.47 20.75
CA ALA A 986 -43.18 16.23 21.84
C ALA A 986 -44.14 17.31 21.32
N ALA A 987 -43.76 18.03 20.26
CA ALA A 987 -44.61 19.04 19.63
C ALA A 987 -45.89 18.44 19.04
N ILE A 988 -45.78 17.30 18.34
CA ILE A 988 -46.92 16.57 17.79
C ILE A 988 -47.81 15.99 18.90
N ALA A 989 -47.21 15.43 19.95
CA ALA A 989 -47.95 14.88 21.08
C ALA A 989 -48.81 15.95 21.78
N ARG A 990 -48.30 17.19 21.85
CA ARG A 990 -48.96 18.33 22.51
C ARG A 990 -49.97 19.05 21.62
N SER A 991 -49.64 19.29 20.35
CA SER A 991 -50.39 20.22 19.48
C SER A 991 -50.90 19.60 18.17
N GLY A 992 -50.62 18.32 17.92
CA GLY A 992 -51.07 17.61 16.72
C GLY A 992 -50.61 18.29 15.42
N ALA A 993 -51.53 18.46 14.48
CA ALA A 993 -51.25 18.99 13.14
C ALA A 993 -50.59 20.38 13.12
N GLN A 994 -50.74 21.19 14.18
CA GLN A 994 -50.09 22.51 14.27
C GLN A 994 -48.55 22.42 14.28
N ALA A 995 -47.98 21.26 14.62
CA ALA A 995 -46.54 21.03 14.62
C ALA A 995 -45.94 20.79 13.22
N LEU A 996 -46.76 20.62 12.18
CA LEU A 996 -46.29 20.24 10.84
C LEU A 996 -45.31 21.25 10.24
N GLN A 997 -45.66 22.54 10.21
CA GLN A 997 -44.82 23.57 9.58
C GLN A 997 -43.49 23.82 10.32
N PRO A 998 -43.47 23.92 11.66
CA PRO A 998 -42.23 23.91 12.42
C PRO A 998 -41.40 22.65 12.15
N GLY A 999 -42.03 21.47 12.15
CA GLY A 999 -41.35 20.19 11.91
C GLY A 999 -40.71 20.07 10.52
N LEU A 1000 -41.39 20.55 9.47
CA LEU A 1000 -40.84 20.62 8.12
C LEU A 1000 -39.65 21.59 8.02
N SER A 1001 -39.66 22.67 8.81
CA SER A 1001 -38.53 23.61 8.88
C SER A 1001 -37.30 22.94 9.51
N ALA A 1002 -37.50 22.20 10.62
CA ALA A 1002 -36.47 21.39 11.24
C ALA A 1002 -35.92 20.30 10.28
N LEU A 1003 -36.79 19.61 9.55
CA LEU A 1003 -36.40 18.61 8.54
C LEU A 1003 -35.52 19.23 7.46
N ARG A 1004 -35.95 20.36 6.87
CA ARG A 1004 -35.14 21.06 5.86
C ARG A 1004 -33.78 21.47 6.40
N ARG A 1005 -33.71 21.98 7.64
CA ARG A 1005 -32.44 22.33 8.28
C ARG A 1005 -31.54 21.11 8.45
N ARG A 1006 -32.09 19.94 8.80
CA ARG A 1006 -31.31 18.72 8.99
C ARG A 1006 -30.77 18.14 7.67
N LEU A 1007 -31.55 18.23 6.59
CA LEU A 1007 -31.17 17.78 5.24
C LEU A 1007 -30.02 18.59 4.62
N GLN A 1008 -29.76 19.82 5.08
CA GLN A 1008 -28.64 20.65 4.60
C GLN A 1008 -27.25 20.05 4.88
N TYR A 1009 -27.17 19.09 5.80
CA TYR A 1009 -25.92 18.46 6.23
C TYR A 1009 -25.67 17.08 5.60
N LEU A 1010 -26.55 16.61 4.71
CA LEU A 1010 -26.33 15.37 3.97
C LEU A 1010 -25.32 15.57 2.85
N ASN A 1011 -24.51 14.55 2.62
CA ASN A 1011 -23.53 14.49 1.56
C ASN A 1011 -24.21 14.12 0.23
N ASP A 1012 -23.78 14.75 -0.85
CA ASP A 1012 -24.21 14.47 -2.22
C ASP A 1012 -23.25 13.50 -2.95
N GLN A 1013 -22.12 13.14 -2.35
CA GLN A 1013 -21.03 12.39 -3.00
C GLN A 1013 -20.78 10.99 -2.43
N TYR A 1014 -21.25 10.65 -1.23
CA TYR A 1014 -21.04 9.33 -0.59
C TYR A 1014 -22.32 8.85 0.15
N PRO A 1015 -23.16 8.00 -0.47
CA PRO A 1015 -24.51 7.67 0.03
C PRO A 1015 -24.58 6.56 1.12
N HIS A 1016 -23.45 6.16 1.70
CA HIS A 1016 -23.39 4.98 2.60
C HIS A 1016 -23.61 5.30 4.09
N TYR A 1017 -23.42 6.54 4.54
CA TYR A 1017 -23.42 6.87 5.98
C TYR A 1017 -24.79 7.21 6.59
N SER A 1018 -25.80 7.56 5.78
CA SER A 1018 -27.16 7.88 6.26
C SER A 1018 -27.81 6.77 7.09
N ASP A 1019 -27.43 5.52 6.87
CA ASP A 1019 -28.04 4.36 7.51
C ASP A 1019 -27.67 4.28 9.01
N HIS A 1020 -26.56 4.94 9.40
CA HIS A 1020 -26.09 5.04 10.77
C HIS A 1020 -26.67 6.26 11.52
N ASP A 1021 -27.18 7.28 10.79
CA ASP A 1021 -27.76 8.49 11.37
C ASP A 1021 -29.29 8.38 11.58
N TYR A 1022 -29.66 7.95 12.78
CA TYR A 1022 -31.05 7.72 13.15
C TYR A 1022 -31.88 9.00 13.32
N VAL A 1023 -31.27 10.17 13.53
CA VAL A 1023 -32.04 11.42 13.74
C VAL A 1023 -32.69 11.85 12.43
N ILE A 1024 -31.92 11.83 11.33
CA ILE A 1024 -32.42 12.28 10.04
C ILE A 1024 -33.40 11.29 9.40
N SER A 1025 -33.24 10.00 9.68
CA SER A 1025 -34.14 8.94 9.20
C SER A 1025 -35.47 8.88 9.96
N ARG A 1026 -35.48 9.17 11.27
CA ARG A 1026 -36.71 9.11 12.10
C ARG A 1026 -37.59 10.36 11.97
N LEU A 1027 -36.99 11.54 11.86
CA LEU A 1027 -37.73 12.80 11.79
C LEU A 1027 -38.84 12.82 10.71
N PRO A 1028 -38.60 12.44 9.44
CA PRO A 1028 -39.66 12.39 8.42
C PRO A 1028 -40.74 11.36 8.78
N VAL A 1029 -40.40 10.18 9.30
CA VAL A 1029 -41.36 9.16 9.74
C VAL A 1029 -42.28 9.69 10.86
N ILE A 1030 -41.72 10.43 11.82
CA ILE A 1030 -42.48 11.08 12.90
C ILE A 1030 -43.49 12.09 12.33
N LEU A 1031 -43.06 12.90 11.35
CA LEU A 1031 -43.93 13.90 10.72
C LEU A 1031 -45.07 13.25 9.90
N LEU A 1032 -44.80 12.12 9.23
CA LEU A 1032 -45.80 11.39 8.44
C LEU A 1032 -46.99 10.87 9.27
N GLN A 1033 -46.84 10.74 10.59
CA GLN A 1033 -47.93 10.41 11.52
C GLN A 1033 -49.04 11.48 11.57
N LEU A 1034 -48.80 12.68 11.03
CA LEU A 1034 -49.80 13.76 10.91
C LEU A 1034 -50.75 13.56 9.71
N GLY A 1035 -50.52 12.56 8.85
CA GLY A 1035 -51.42 12.16 7.77
C GLY A 1035 -51.07 12.70 6.39
N GLU A 1036 -52.05 12.70 5.49
CA GLU A 1036 -51.88 12.94 4.04
C GLU A 1036 -51.22 14.30 3.71
N GLU A 1037 -51.49 15.34 4.50
CA GLU A 1037 -50.88 16.66 4.30
C GLU A 1037 -49.37 16.65 4.54
N ALA A 1038 -48.91 15.92 5.57
CA ALA A 1038 -47.49 15.74 5.85
C ALA A 1038 -46.81 14.88 4.77
N TRP A 1039 -47.49 13.84 4.31
CA TRP A 1039 -47.02 12.99 3.22
C TRP A 1039 -46.76 13.79 1.95
N ARG A 1040 -47.72 14.61 1.51
CA ARG A 1040 -47.55 15.50 0.34
C ARG A 1040 -46.42 16.52 0.53
N ALA A 1041 -46.26 17.06 1.74
CA ALA A 1041 -45.20 18.02 2.01
C ALA A 1041 -43.80 17.38 1.92
N ILE A 1042 -43.63 16.17 2.45
CA ILE A 1042 -42.37 15.43 2.40
C ILE A 1042 -42.08 14.93 0.97
N GLU A 1043 -43.09 14.46 0.25
CA GLU A 1043 -42.98 14.14 -1.18
C GLU A 1043 -42.57 15.38 -2.00
N GLY A 1044 -43.08 16.56 -1.66
CA GLY A 1044 -42.64 17.84 -2.23
C GLY A 1044 -41.13 18.07 -2.03
N ILE A 1045 -40.64 17.93 -0.79
CA ILE A 1045 -39.20 18.09 -0.48
C ILE A 1045 -38.35 17.04 -1.21
N TYR A 1046 -38.82 15.80 -1.31
CA TYR A 1046 -38.17 14.74 -2.08
C TYR A 1046 -37.99 15.13 -3.56
N ASN A 1047 -39.06 15.66 -4.17
CA ASN A 1047 -39.05 16.07 -5.59
C ASN A 1047 -38.23 17.34 -5.86
N GLU A 1048 -38.08 18.23 -4.87
CA GLU A 1048 -37.28 19.46 -4.96
C GLU A 1048 -35.76 19.18 -5.05
N ASN A 1049 -35.29 17.97 -4.71
CA ASN A 1049 -33.87 17.62 -4.64
C ASN A 1049 -33.50 16.46 -5.60
N PRO A 1050 -33.64 16.63 -6.93
CA PRO A 1050 -33.52 15.53 -7.89
C PRO A 1050 -32.11 14.95 -8.03
N GLN A 1051 -31.06 15.68 -7.61
CA GLN A 1051 -29.65 15.31 -7.81
C GLN A 1051 -28.94 14.90 -6.51
N ASN A 1052 -29.62 14.90 -5.36
CA ASN A 1052 -29.02 14.49 -4.08
C ASN A 1052 -29.56 13.09 -3.70
N GLU A 1053 -28.74 12.07 -3.89
CA GLU A 1053 -29.11 10.67 -3.68
C GLU A 1053 -29.37 10.33 -2.22
N GLU A 1054 -28.61 10.92 -1.28
CA GLU A 1054 -28.76 10.66 0.14
C GLU A 1054 -30.08 11.23 0.70
N ILE A 1055 -30.46 12.45 0.30
CA ILE A 1055 -31.78 13.03 0.61
C ILE A 1055 -32.89 12.12 0.05
N LYS A 1056 -32.73 11.63 -1.18
CA LYS A 1056 -33.71 10.73 -1.79
C LYS A 1056 -33.80 9.39 -1.05
N LYS A 1057 -32.67 8.82 -0.64
CA LYS A 1057 -32.61 7.57 0.13
C LYS A 1057 -33.36 7.73 1.46
N VAL A 1058 -33.04 8.78 2.22
CA VAL A 1058 -33.66 9.06 3.53
C VAL A 1058 -35.17 9.31 3.39
N LEU A 1059 -35.58 10.24 2.53
CA LEU A 1059 -36.99 10.60 2.38
C LEU A 1059 -37.80 9.52 1.67
N GLY A 1060 -37.21 8.84 0.68
CA GLY A 1060 -37.82 7.73 -0.03
C GLY A 1060 -38.11 6.55 0.90
N SER A 1061 -37.14 6.20 1.76
CA SER A 1061 -37.33 5.16 2.79
C SER A 1061 -38.46 5.54 3.76
N ALA A 1062 -38.53 6.80 4.17
CA ALA A 1062 -39.62 7.28 5.03
C ALA A 1062 -41.00 7.23 4.34
N LEU A 1063 -41.08 7.58 3.05
CA LEU A 1063 -42.33 7.56 2.28
C LEU A 1063 -42.85 6.13 2.01
N GLN A 1064 -41.96 5.13 2.02
CA GLN A 1064 -42.28 3.70 1.87
C GLN A 1064 -42.56 3.00 3.20
N ALA A 1065 -42.28 3.64 4.34
CA ALA A 1065 -42.47 3.06 5.66
C ALA A 1065 -43.97 2.79 5.94
N ASP A 1066 -44.27 1.66 6.58
CA ASP A 1066 -45.63 1.33 7.01
C ASP A 1066 -46.05 2.20 8.20
N ILE A 1067 -46.71 3.32 7.91
CA ILE A 1067 -47.20 4.29 8.91
C ILE A 1067 -48.51 3.74 9.52
N THR A 1068 -48.40 2.72 10.35
CA THR A 1068 -49.51 2.28 11.20
C THR A 1068 -49.61 3.18 12.43
N ALA A 1069 -50.83 3.37 12.94
CA ALA A 1069 -51.04 4.14 14.16
C ALA A 1069 -50.23 3.51 15.32
N PRO A 1070 -49.50 4.29 16.13
CA PRO A 1070 -48.66 3.76 17.20
C PRO A 1070 -49.46 2.88 18.16
N ALA A 1071 -48.94 1.71 18.51
CA ALA A 1071 -49.58 0.82 19.47
C ALA A 1071 -49.80 1.54 20.81
N THR A 1072 -51.01 1.44 21.36
CA THR A 1072 -51.36 2.10 22.63
C THR A 1072 -50.51 1.53 23.77
N LEU A 1073 -49.77 2.40 24.49
CA LEU A 1073 -48.97 1.98 25.63
C LEU A 1073 -49.88 1.57 26.80
N PRO A 1074 -49.51 0.53 27.57
CA PRO A 1074 -50.23 0.18 28.79
C PRO A 1074 -50.09 1.29 29.85
N PRO A 1075 -51.04 1.38 30.81
CA PRO A 1075 -50.94 2.35 31.90
C PRO A 1075 -49.68 2.12 32.75
N LEU A 1076 -49.05 3.22 33.18
CA LEU A 1076 -47.85 3.16 34.01
C LEU A 1076 -48.18 2.65 35.43
N SER A 1077 -47.26 1.88 36.01
CA SER A 1077 -47.36 1.32 37.36
C SER A 1077 -46.30 1.91 38.30
N GLU A 1078 -46.62 1.97 39.60
CA GLU A 1078 -45.67 2.29 40.67
C GLU A 1078 -44.81 1.07 41.04
N GLU A 1079 -45.32 -0.16 40.82
CA GLU A 1079 -44.66 -1.40 41.22
C GLU A 1079 -43.61 -1.88 40.21
N SER A 1080 -43.74 -1.56 38.93
CA SER A 1080 -42.83 -2.05 37.88
C SER A 1080 -42.67 -1.03 36.75
N PRO A 1081 -41.44 -0.81 36.23
CA PRO A 1081 -41.20 0.07 35.10
C PRO A 1081 -41.83 -0.51 33.82
N LEU A 1082 -42.41 0.35 32.98
CA LEU A 1082 -42.78 0.00 31.62
C LEU A 1082 -41.51 -0.02 30.77
N LEU A 1083 -41.05 -1.21 30.40
CA LEU A 1083 -39.91 -1.38 29.51
C LEU A 1083 -40.37 -1.31 28.05
N LEU A 1084 -39.75 -0.39 27.31
CA LEU A 1084 -39.99 -0.12 25.91
C LEU A 1084 -38.74 -0.42 25.09
N VAL A 1085 -38.96 -1.04 23.94
CA VAL A 1085 -37.95 -1.33 22.92
C VAL A 1085 -38.36 -0.65 21.63
N HIS A 1086 -37.39 -0.31 20.79
CA HIS A 1086 -37.68 0.28 19.50
C HIS A 1086 -38.36 -0.77 18.59
N ALA A 1087 -39.49 -0.41 17.97
CA ALA A 1087 -40.35 -1.34 17.22
C ALA A 1087 -39.92 -1.52 15.75
N LEU A 1088 -39.11 -0.60 15.23
CA LEU A 1088 -38.53 -0.73 13.89
C LEU A 1088 -37.27 -1.57 14.00
N SER A 1089 -37.22 -2.71 13.30
CA SER A 1089 -36.01 -3.51 13.11
C SER A 1089 -35.11 -2.84 12.07
N HIS A 1090 -34.37 -1.83 12.52
CA HIS A 1090 -33.32 -1.16 11.75
C HIS A 1090 -31.96 -1.43 12.43
N PRO A 1091 -30.86 -1.73 11.71
CA PRO A 1091 -29.55 -2.00 12.31
C PRO A 1091 -29.10 -0.94 13.33
N SER A 1092 -29.33 0.35 13.06
CA SER A 1092 -28.99 1.46 13.96
C SER A 1092 -29.92 1.68 15.18
N SER A 1093 -30.96 0.84 15.32
CA SER A 1093 -31.91 0.88 16.44
C SER A 1093 -31.73 -0.26 17.45
N GLU A 1094 -30.82 -1.20 17.17
CA GLU A 1094 -30.47 -2.27 18.10
C GLU A 1094 -29.88 -1.73 19.40
N GLY A 1095 -30.13 -2.42 20.51
CA GLY A 1095 -29.59 -2.06 21.82
C GLY A 1095 -30.21 -0.83 22.52
N ARG A 1096 -31.19 -0.15 21.91
CA ARG A 1096 -31.90 0.99 22.52
C ARG A 1096 -33.09 0.54 23.34
N THR A 1097 -33.08 0.90 24.62
CA THR A 1097 -34.20 0.64 25.53
C THR A 1097 -34.59 1.90 26.28
N LEU A 1098 -35.88 2.03 26.56
CA LEU A 1098 -36.42 3.12 27.36
C LEU A 1098 -37.29 2.50 28.45
N SER A 1099 -37.17 2.97 29.68
CA SER A 1099 -38.07 2.59 30.75
C SER A 1099 -38.72 3.81 31.38
N ILE A 1100 -40.02 3.71 31.65
CA ILE A 1100 -40.80 4.76 32.30
C ILE A 1100 -41.47 4.17 33.53
N LYS A 1101 -41.25 4.79 34.70
CA LYS A 1101 -41.79 4.34 35.98
C LYS A 1101 -42.42 5.49 36.73
N ARG A 1102 -43.58 5.28 37.35
CA ARG A 1102 -44.13 6.25 38.31
C ARG A 1102 -43.42 6.12 39.65
N THR A 1103 -42.96 7.24 40.20
CA THR A 1103 -42.23 7.35 41.46
C THR A 1103 -42.81 8.47 42.32
N GLU A 1104 -42.38 8.56 43.59
CA GLU A 1104 -42.77 9.67 44.49
C GLU A 1104 -42.33 11.05 43.96
N GLU A 1105 -41.28 11.10 43.14
CA GLU A 1105 -40.72 12.33 42.54
C GLU A 1105 -41.34 12.67 41.16
N GLY A 1106 -42.26 11.86 40.66
CA GLY A 1106 -42.87 12.01 39.32
C GLY A 1106 -42.67 10.78 38.43
N LEU A 1107 -42.63 11.00 37.12
CA LEU A 1107 -42.31 9.97 36.12
C LEU A 1107 -40.80 9.92 35.93
N GLN A 1108 -40.19 8.80 36.31
CA GLN A 1108 -38.78 8.52 36.06
C GLN A 1108 -38.63 7.93 34.66
N ILE A 1109 -37.76 8.54 33.87
CA ILE A 1109 -37.38 8.12 32.52
C ILE A 1109 -35.95 7.59 32.61
N GLU A 1110 -35.71 6.38 32.13
CA GLU A 1110 -34.37 5.81 31.97
C GLU A 1110 -34.18 5.39 30.52
N PHE A 1111 -33.23 6.03 29.83
CA PHE A 1111 -32.81 5.64 28.48
C PHE A 1111 -31.52 4.85 28.58
N SER A 1112 -31.41 3.73 27.88
CA SER A 1112 -30.19 2.95 27.79
C SER A 1112 -29.85 2.56 26.35
N LEU A 1113 -28.57 2.62 26.03
CA LEU A 1113 -27.96 2.21 24.77
C LEU A 1113 -26.88 1.16 25.07
N THR A 1114 -26.94 0.01 24.40
CA THR A 1114 -25.98 -1.10 24.55
C THR A 1114 -25.49 -1.60 23.20
N GLY A 1115 -24.19 -1.82 23.01
CA GLY A 1115 -23.64 -2.41 21.78
C GLY A 1115 -23.67 -1.44 20.60
N PHE A 1116 -23.53 -0.14 20.85
CA PHE A 1116 -23.46 0.85 19.78
C PHE A 1116 -22.02 0.95 19.27
N HIS A 1117 -21.82 0.62 18.01
CA HIS A 1117 -20.54 0.73 17.32
C HIS A 1117 -20.55 1.95 16.39
N LEU A 1118 -19.47 2.72 16.42
CA LEU A 1118 -19.23 3.84 15.50
C LEU A 1118 -17.79 3.74 15.01
N HIS A 1119 -17.57 3.23 13.78
CA HIS A 1119 -16.29 3.20 13.04
C HIS A 1119 -15.02 3.10 13.92
N SER A 1120 -14.90 2.03 14.70
CA SER A 1120 -13.81 1.78 15.67
C SER A 1120 -13.58 2.89 16.72
N LEU A 1121 -14.25 4.04 16.65
CA LEU A 1121 -14.18 5.19 17.56
C LEU A 1121 -14.68 4.81 18.96
N LEU A 1122 -15.76 4.06 19.02
CA LEU A 1122 -16.37 3.58 20.25
C LEU A 1122 -16.90 2.16 20.04
N PRO A 1123 -16.08 1.12 20.20
CA PRO A 1123 -16.57 -0.25 20.22
C PRO A 1123 -17.48 -0.43 21.45
N ASP A 1124 -18.68 -0.95 21.23
CA ASP A 1124 -19.62 -1.31 22.31
C ASP A 1124 -19.98 -0.17 23.28
N ALA A 1125 -20.21 1.04 22.76
CA ALA A 1125 -20.57 2.18 23.61
C ALA A 1125 -21.82 1.84 24.46
N LYS A 1126 -21.70 2.06 25.78
CA LYS A 1126 -22.79 1.88 26.75
C LYS A 1126 -23.12 3.20 27.39
N LYS A 1127 -24.41 3.51 27.42
CA LYS A 1127 -24.90 4.75 28.02
C LYS A 1127 -26.22 4.49 28.74
N THR A 1128 -26.35 5.07 29.93
CA THR A 1128 -27.60 5.10 30.69
C THR A 1128 -27.86 6.51 31.18
N ASP A 1129 -28.98 7.08 30.75
CA ASP A 1129 -29.45 8.40 31.12
C ASP A 1129 -30.68 8.30 32.00
N ARG A 1130 -30.81 9.18 32.98
CA ARG A 1130 -31.96 9.26 33.88
C ARG A 1130 -32.44 10.69 34.05
N ALA A 1131 -33.77 10.86 34.09
CA ALA A 1131 -34.41 12.13 34.44
C ALA A 1131 -35.81 11.90 35.01
N ASN A 1132 -36.36 12.91 35.67
CA ASN A 1132 -37.71 12.90 36.21
C ASN A 1132 -38.55 14.03 35.58
N VAL A 1133 -39.85 13.79 35.37
CA VAL A 1133 -40.83 14.81 34.93
C VAL A 1133 -42.12 14.67 35.72
N ALA A 1134 -42.88 15.76 35.90
CA ALA A 1134 -44.12 15.72 36.67
C ALA A 1134 -45.18 14.80 36.03
N VAL A 1135 -45.98 14.14 36.88
CA VAL A 1135 -47.02 13.17 36.48
C VAL A 1135 -48.08 13.78 35.55
N GLU A 1136 -48.30 15.08 35.61
CA GLU A 1136 -49.23 15.79 34.71
C GLU A 1136 -48.83 15.70 33.22
N TYR A 1137 -47.56 15.42 32.92
CA TYR A 1137 -47.05 15.27 31.55
C TYR A 1137 -47.07 13.82 31.05
N GLU A 1138 -47.64 12.87 31.81
CA GLU A 1138 -47.70 11.44 31.46
C GLU A 1138 -48.26 11.20 30.06
N GLU A 1139 -49.40 11.82 29.74
CA GLU A 1139 -50.05 11.64 28.44
C GLU A 1139 -49.18 12.18 27.28
N THR A 1140 -48.58 13.35 27.45
CA THR A 1140 -47.71 13.95 26.42
C THR A 1140 -46.45 13.12 26.22
N LEU A 1141 -45.80 12.69 27.32
CA LEU A 1141 -44.59 11.89 27.28
C LEU A 1141 -44.82 10.53 26.63
N CYS A 1142 -45.85 9.79 27.07
CA CYS A 1142 -46.18 8.48 26.51
C CYS A 1142 -46.50 8.59 25.02
N ARG A 1143 -47.25 9.62 24.61
CA ARG A 1143 -47.55 9.86 23.20
C ARG A 1143 -46.32 10.24 22.36
N ALA A 1144 -45.42 11.06 22.90
CA ALA A 1144 -44.18 11.42 22.21
C ALA A 1144 -43.30 10.17 21.98
N VAL A 1145 -43.11 9.35 23.01
CA VAL A 1145 -42.32 8.12 22.96
C VAL A 1145 -42.93 7.09 21.98
N GLN A 1146 -44.26 7.05 21.84
CA GLN A 1146 -44.93 6.23 20.83
C GLN A 1146 -44.65 6.72 19.41
N LEU A 1147 -44.73 8.03 19.16
CA LEU A 1147 -44.44 8.64 17.86
C LEU A 1147 -42.98 8.40 17.45
N GLU A 1148 -42.09 8.40 18.43
CA GLU A 1148 -40.69 8.02 18.30
C GLU A 1148 -40.49 6.54 17.85
N GLY A 1149 -41.51 5.68 17.91
CA GLY A 1149 -41.42 4.28 17.50
C GLY A 1149 -41.09 3.28 18.61
N TYR A 1150 -41.20 3.68 19.89
CA TYR A 1150 -41.05 2.75 21.02
C TYR A 1150 -42.34 1.99 21.30
N ALA A 1151 -42.21 0.68 21.53
CA ALA A 1151 -43.31 -0.22 21.89
C ALA A 1151 -42.95 -1.09 23.11
N PRO A 1152 -43.94 -1.64 23.83
CA PRO A 1152 -43.68 -2.52 24.97
C PRO A 1152 -42.85 -3.75 24.56
N ALA A 1153 -41.83 -4.07 25.36
CA ALA A 1153 -41.03 -5.27 25.13
C ALA A 1153 -41.93 -6.53 25.14
N ALA A 1154 -41.82 -7.37 24.10
CA ALA A 1154 -42.51 -8.65 24.09
C ALA A 1154 -42.09 -9.45 25.34
N LYS A 1155 -43.05 -9.89 26.16
CA LYS A 1155 -42.77 -10.79 27.28
C LYS A 1155 -42.06 -12.02 26.72
N LYS A 1156 -40.76 -12.17 26.98
CA LYS A 1156 -40.04 -13.44 26.72
C LYS A 1156 -40.86 -14.55 27.39
N GLY A 1157 -41.45 -15.44 26.59
CA GLY A 1157 -42.04 -16.65 27.10
C GLY A 1157 -40.99 -17.38 27.93
N ALA A 1158 -41.35 -17.76 29.16
CA ALA A 1158 -40.51 -18.59 30.00
C ALA A 1158 -40.27 -19.93 29.29
N GLY A 1159 -39.16 -20.05 28.57
CA GLY A 1159 -38.97 -21.22 27.71
C GLY A 1159 -37.77 -21.19 26.78
N GLN A 1160 -36.61 -20.73 27.24
CA GLN A 1160 -35.33 -21.23 26.70
C GLN A 1160 -34.23 -20.92 27.72
N LYS A 1161 -33.72 -21.98 28.34
CA LYS A 1161 -32.51 -21.93 29.15
C LYS A 1161 -31.37 -21.46 28.26
N LYS A 1162 -30.71 -20.38 28.66
CA LYS A 1162 -29.33 -20.09 28.24
C LYS A 1162 -28.50 -21.36 28.51
N ARG A 1163 -28.05 -22.05 27.46
CA ARG A 1163 -26.78 -22.76 27.54
C ARG A 1163 -25.71 -21.69 27.43
N ARG A 1164 -24.77 -21.78 28.37
CA ARG A 1164 -23.62 -20.90 28.50
C ARG A 1164 -22.65 -21.18 27.37
#